data_AF-A0A2S5DYS1-F1
#
_entry.id   AF-A0A2S5DYS1-F1
#
_cell.length_a   1.000
_cell.length_b   1.000
_cell.length_c   1.000
_cell.angle_alpha   90.00
_cell.angle_beta   90.00
_cell.angle_gamma   90.00
#
_symmetry.space_group_name_H-M   'P 1'
#
loop_
_entity.id
_entity.type
_entity.pdbx_description
1 polymer ?
#
loop_
_entity_poly.entity_id
_entity_poly.type
_entity_poly.pdbx_seq_one_letter_code
_entity_poly.pdbx_strand_id
1 'polypeptide(L)'
;MMDFFLSILRRTVSFKLNPVRGLVRSDSRPQEWISTEEAPVFDLEPADEKDAIPTGWIHIESKLMRKGGQLVARLCFDAGTGFSDAESFVLPVTRVGKVSHIVRLPRNVRSLRLQPLRGEGVVEVVFFRITKISRVEKYFRMVEWVAGDIRKFKGTMQAKKYNLTWMRLLRDSEGAYADCANLRFHSSPPDYASYVREFDTPNKRDIVAIKQHLAVFRQRPIISVLIPVGKASVAWVKSSVQSVIEQAYVNWQLCLTADHSTDSEMISYLKSVPGQDSRVKVAIGQTDCRLTAELNLALEIAAGELSMVIYPGDLLSPYALYFIGAKLNDSVNLDLIYSDEDEIDESGARRQAYFKSDWNPDLMLSHDMISHLAAYRTSLMRAIGGFRADFEGGHDYDFALRFTKASKASRIAHISRVLYHRRRSRNPAFGSIYAEEVVCEAQERALSDYLNDMPGAIASRGNLRGTYRVKYPIPTPMPKVSIIIPTRDGGPLLKKCVQSVLHKTDYSNIELIIVDNQSNTDETIDYLRVIAESGRAKVLTYDLPFNYSSINNFAVEHASGEILCFLNDDVEAICNDWLSEMVSQALRPEIGIVGAKLLYPDDFIQHAGVVIGIGGYAGHVHKLYPATHPGYAGRAVLVQNLSAVTGACMVMRRSLFGALGGFDERNLPVAFNDVDLCLRVGEVGYRILWTPYAILYHYESYSRGDDQASPEKRARFQREKEYMIARWDISNFSDPYYNGNLTLDREDYSLANFPRVNSPWRNLSKI
;
A
#
# COMPACT_ATOMS: atom_id res chain seq x y z
N MET A 1 21.00 45.06 -6.14
CA MET A 1 22.37 45.49 -5.77
C MET A 1 22.87 44.77 -4.51
N MET A 2 22.06 44.65 -3.45
CA MET A 2 22.40 43.87 -2.23
C MET A 2 22.53 42.34 -2.49
N ASP A 3 21.70 41.77 -3.37
CA ASP A 3 21.82 40.35 -3.78
C ASP A 3 23.05 40.04 -4.66
N PHE A 4 23.56 41.04 -5.39
CA PHE A 4 24.74 40.92 -6.25
C PHE A 4 26.04 41.04 -5.44
N PHE A 5 26.08 41.92 -4.43
CA PHE A 5 27.19 41.99 -3.48
C PHE A 5 27.20 40.78 -2.52
N LEU A 6 26.03 40.24 -2.15
CA LEU A 6 25.94 39.01 -1.37
C LEU A 6 26.35 37.77 -2.18
N SER A 7 26.20 37.74 -3.50
CA SER A 7 26.66 36.59 -4.31
C SER A 7 28.18 36.50 -4.46
N ILE A 8 28.90 37.62 -4.32
CA ILE A 8 30.37 37.69 -4.44
C ILE A 8 31.09 37.21 -3.15
N LEU A 9 30.39 37.20 -2.01
CA LEU A 9 30.86 36.61 -0.73
C LEU A 9 30.36 35.16 -0.49
N ARG A 10 29.49 34.64 -1.37
CA ARG A 10 28.93 33.28 -1.26
C ARG A 10 29.89 32.28 -1.91
N ARG A 11 30.60 31.51 -1.08
CA ARG A 11 31.37 30.35 -1.55
C ARG A 11 30.38 29.21 -1.90
N THR A 12 29.79 29.31 -3.09
CA THR A 12 28.94 28.28 -3.70
C THR A 12 29.84 27.37 -4.52
N VAL A 13 29.91 26.10 -4.15
CA VAL A 13 30.71 25.09 -4.85
C VAL A 13 29.76 24.19 -5.62
N SER A 14 29.99 24.04 -6.91
CA SER A 14 29.29 23.05 -7.74
C SER A 14 30.05 21.73 -7.72
N PHE A 15 29.34 20.60 -7.75
CA PHE A 15 29.95 19.28 -7.68
C PHE A 15 29.73 18.51 -8.98
N LYS A 16 30.78 17.81 -9.43
CA LYS A 16 30.72 16.74 -10.42
C LYS A 16 30.32 15.45 -9.71
N LEU A 17 29.52 14.63 -10.39
CA LEU A 17 29.07 13.34 -9.89
C LEU A 17 29.83 12.23 -10.61
N ASN A 18 30.63 11.49 -9.85
CA ASN A 18 31.40 10.36 -10.36
C ASN A 18 30.76 9.05 -9.87
N PRO A 19 30.26 8.17 -10.75
CA PRO A 19 29.66 6.90 -10.33
C PRO A 19 30.73 6.00 -9.71
N VAL A 20 30.45 5.43 -8.53
CA VAL A 20 31.41 4.57 -7.82
C VAL A 20 30.94 3.13 -7.79
N ARG A 21 29.66 2.92 -7.48
CA ARG A 21 29.08 1.60 -7.26
C ARG A 21 27.61 1.57 -7.67
N GLY A 22 27.21 0.46 -8.30
CA GLY A 22 25.82 0.16 -8.60
C GLY A 22 25.13 1.16 -9.53
N LEU A 23 25.87 1.89 -10.37
CA LEU A 23 25.35 2.91 -11.28
C LEU A 23 25.95 2.74 -12.67
N VAL A 24 25.09 2.52 -13.66
CA VAL A 24 25.45 2.39 -15.08
C VAL A 24 24.74 3.49 -15.86
N ARG A 25 25.36 4.07 -16.90
CA ARG A 25 24.65 5.05 -17.74
C ARG A 25 23.56 4.35 -18.56
N SER A 26 22.42 5.01 -18.71
CA SER A 26 21.36 4.54 -19.61
C SER A 26 21.77 4.69 -21.07
N ASP A 27 21.63 3.62 -21.85
CA ASP A 27 21.92 3.61 -23.29
C ASP A 27 20.94 4.48 -24.10
N SER A 28 19.70 4.62 -23.61
CA SER A 28 18.64 5.38 -24.28
C SER A 28 18.66 6.87 -23.93
N ARG A 29 19.18 7.24 -22.75
CA ARG A 29 19.23 8.61 -22.24
C ARG A 29 20.55 8.88 -21.50
N PRO A 30 21.55 9.51 -22.14
CA PRO A 30 22.89 9.69 -21.59
C PRO A 30 22.99 10.50 -20.28
N GLN A 31 21.94 11.23 -19.93
CA GLN A 31 21.84 12.02 -18.69
C GLN A 31 21.29 11.21 -17.51
N GLU A 32 20.75 10.01 -17.77
CA GLU A 32 20.18 9.11 -16.78
C GLU A 32 21.17 8.00 -16.38
N TRP A 33 21.11 7.63 -15.11
CA TRP A 33 21.87 6.54 -14.51
C TRP A 33 20.91 5.48 -13.99
N ILE A 34 21.20 4.22 -14.31
CA ILE A 34 20.46 3.04 -13.88
C ILE A 34 21.16 2.48 -12.64
N SER A 35 20.41 2.37 -11.55
CA SER A 35 20.84 1.70 -10.32
C SER A 35 20.65 0.20 -10.45
N THR A 36 21.71 -0.57 -10.25
CA THR A 36 21.73 -2.04 -10.38
C THR A 36 21.99 -2.76 -9.06
N GLU A 37 22.23 -2.03 -7.96
CA GLU A 37 22.55 -2.59 -6.65
C GLU A 37 21.70 -1.95 -5.54
N GLU A 38 21.76 -2.51 -4.34
CA GLU A 38 20.97 -2.03 -3.20
C GLU A 38 21.35 -0.60 -2.76
N ALA A 39 22.62 -0.20 -2.93
CA ALA A 39 23.13 1.08 -2.46
C ALA A 39 24.01 1.75 -3.54
N PRO A 40 23.39 2.33 -4.58
CA PRO A 40 24.09 3.07 -5.63
C PRO A 40 24.72 4.35 -5.08
N VAL A 41 25.92 4.71 -5.52
CA VAL A 41 26.63 5.88 -4.98
C VAL A 41 27.40 6.65 -6.05
N PHE A 42 27.26 7.98 -6.00
CA PHE A 42 28.15 8.93 -6.64
C PHE A 42 29.14 9.51 -5.61
N ASP A 43 30.42 9.57 -5.96
CA ASP A 43 31.37 10.46 -5.31
C ASP A 43 31.10 11.90 -5.81
N LEU A 44 31.10 12.84 -4.87
CA LEU A 44 30.92 14.26 -5.15
C LEU A 44 32.27 14.96 -5.10
N GLU A 45 32.76 15.37 -6.26
CA GLU A 45 34.00 16.13 -6.39
C GLU A 45 33.70 17.59 -6.75
N PRO A 46 34.36 18.58 -6.12
CA PRO A 46 34.26 19.97 -6.55
C PRO A 46 34.55 20.11 -8.05
N ALA A 47 33.71 20.86 -8.76
CA ALA A 47 33.85 21.01 -10.20
C ALA A 47 35.13 21.77 -10.60
N ASP A 48 35.58 22.69 -9.74
CA ASP A 48 36.87 23.37 -9.78
C ASP A 48 37.80 22.74 -8.74
N GLU A 49 38.99 22.28 -9.15
CA GLU A 49 39.98 21.63 -8.29
C GLU A 49 40.51 22.55 -7.17
N LYS A 50 40.33 23.88 -7.31
CA LYS A 50 40.71 24.86 -6.29
C LYS A 50 39.65 25.03 -5.19
N ASP A 51 38.45 24.51 -5.40
CA ASP A 51 37.37 24.60 -4.44
C ASP A 51 37.49 23.52 -3.37
N ALA A 52 37.46 23.96 -2.11
CA ALA A 52 37.35 23.05 -0.97
C ALA A 52 35.87 22.80 -0.63
N ILE A 53 35.57 21.61 -0.11
CA ILE A 53 34.23 21.26 0.37
C ILE A 53 33.79 22.28 1.44
N PRO A 54 32.63 22.96 1.26
CA PRO A 54 32.13 23.89 2.26
C PRO A 54 31.84 23.19 3.59
N THR A 55 32.36 23.72 4.71
CA THR A 55 32.12 23.19 6.06
C THR A 55 31.36 24.17 6.96
N GLY A 56 30.73 23.66 8.03
CA GLY A 56 29.84 24.43 8.89
C GLY A 56 28.40 24.40 8.37
N TRP A 57 27.65 25.49 8.55
CA TRP A 57 26.29 25.58 8.03
C TRP A 57 26.34 25.75 6.51
N ILE A 58 25.64 24.86 5.81
CA ILE A 58 25.58 24.83 4.35
C ILE A 58 24.14 24.74 3.87
N HIS A 59 23.91 25.26 2.68
CA HIS A 59 22.67 25.11 1.92
C HIS A 59 22.96 24.30 0.66
N ILE A 60 22.27 23.19 0.50
CA ILE A 60 22.38 22.24 -0.60
C ILE A 60 21.26 22.55 -1.59
N GLU A 61 21.62 22.67 -2.86
CA GLU A 61 20.68 22.85 -3.96
C GLU A 61 20.99 21.85 -5.08
N SER A 62 19.97 21.12 -5.53
CA SER A 62 20.10 20.16 -6.61
C SER A 62 18.77 19.97 -7.33
N LYS A 63 18.84 19.46 -8.56
CA LYS A 63 17.69 18.88 -9.26
C LYS A 63 18.01 17.41 -9.54
N LEU A 64 17.33 16.54 -8.79
CA LEU A 64 17.53 15.10 -8.69
C LEU A 64 16.21 14.38 -9.04
N MET A 65 16.07 13.94 -10.29
CA MET A 65 14.92 13.14 -10.74
C MET A 65 15.19 11.67 -10.46
N ARG A 66 14.21 10.93 -9.93
CA ARG A 66 14.40 9.55 -9.51
C ARG A 66 13.15 8.72 -9.72
N LYS A 67 13.34 7.46 -10.11
CA LYS A 67 12.31 6.42 -10.24
C LYS A 67 12.86 5.12 -9.63
N GLY A 68 12.03 4.30 -8.99
CA GLY A 68 12.47 3.13 -8.23
C GLY A 68 11.64 2.86 -6.98
N GLY A 69 11.84 1.69 -6.38
CA GLY A 69 11.07 1.21 -5.22
C GLY A 69 11.37 1.93 -3.90
N GLN A 70 12.56 2.50 -3.73
CA GLN A 70 12.92 3.25 -2.51
C GLN A 70 13.64 4.57 -2.85
N LEU A 71 12.86 5.65 -2.90
CA LEU A 71 13.32 6.97 -3.34
C LEU A 71 13.92 7.83 -2.21
N VAL A 72 14.68 7.24 -1.28
CA VAL A 72 15.36 8.00 -0.22
C VAL A 72 16.76 8.38 -0.68
N ALA A 73 17.03 9.68 -0.82
CA ALA A 73 18.36 10.18 -1.13
C ALA A 73 19.13 10.49 0.15
N ARG A 74 20.44 10.22 0.17
CA ARG A 74 21.35 10.56 1.27
C ARG A 74 22.61 11.24 0.75
N LEU A 75 23.05 12.26 1.49
CA LEU A 75 24.38 12.82 1.39
C LEU A 75 25.22 12.22 2.53
N CYS A 76 26.09 11.29 2.19
CA CYS A 76 27.06 10.71 3.12
C CYS A 76 28.32 11.55 3.14
N PHE A 77 28.99 11.65 4.28
CA PHE A 77 30.26 12.35 4.42
C PHE A 77 31.26 11.48 5.16
N ASP A 78 32.55 11.67 4.88
CA ASP A 78 33.64 11.02 5.62
C ASP A 78 34.42 12.06 6.41
N ALA A 79 34.47 11.87 7.73
CA ALA A 79 35.18 12.73 8.67
C ALA A 79 36.57 12.18 9.08
N GLY A 80 37.04 11.10 8.44
CA GLY A 80 38.33 10.44 8.68
C GLY A 80 38.24 8.98 9.16
N THR A 81 37.02 8.43 9.27
CA THR A 81 36.74 7.04 9.70
C THR A 81 36.16 6.18 8.59
N GLY A 82 36.02 6.72 7.38
CA GLY A 82 35.31 6.09 6.27
C GLY A 82 33.82 6.39 6.29
N PHE A 83 33.13 6.09 5.19
CA PHE A 83 31.68 6.32 5.09
C PHE A 83 30.89 5.33 5.95
N SER A 84 29.98 5.85 6.76
CA SER A 84 29.02 5.06 7.52
C SER A 84 27.60 5.63 7.40
N ASP A 85 26.59 4.80 7.60
CA ASP A 85 25.18 5.25 7.56
C ASP A 85 24.86 6.27 8.66
N ALA A 86 25.59 6.23 9.79
CA ALA A 86 25.47 7.18 10.88
C ALA A 86 26.00 8.58 10.51
N GLU A 87 26.90 8.66 9.53
CA GLU A 87 27.49 9.90 9.01
C GLU A 87 26.86 10.30 7.67
N SER A 88 25.52 10.41 7.67
CA SER A 88 24.76 10.81 6.49
C SER A 88 23.59 11.75 6.80
N PHE A 89 23.25 12.60 5.84
CA PHE A 89 22.05 13.43 5.86
C PHE A 89 21.06 12.95 4.81
N VAL A 90 19.79 12.85 5.15
CA VAL A 90 18.74 12.56 4.17
C VAL A 90 18.48 13.82 3.35
N LEU A 91 18.53 13.71 2.01
CA LEU A 91 18.23 14.82 1.12
C LEU A 91 16.74 14.83 0.76
N PRO A 92 16.01 15.91 1.09
CA PRO A 92 14.62 16.04 0.70
C PRO A 92 14.52 16.42 -0.77
N VAL A 93 14.00 15.51 -1.57
CA VAL A 93 13.79 15.69 -2.99
C VAL A 93 12.29 15.79 -3.22
N THR A 94 11.81 16.89 -3.77
CA THR A 94 10.38 17.04 -4.14
C THR A 94 10.01 16.12 -5.31
N ARG A 95 8.70 15.94 -5.58
CA ARG A 95 8.21 15.17 -6.74
C ARG A 95 8.78 15.64 -8.08
N VAL A 96 9.04 16.94 -8.22
CA VAL A 96 9.65 17.55 -9.42
C VAL A 96 11.19 17.54 -9.39
N GLY A 97 11.78 16.75 -8.48
CA GLY A 97 13.23 16.57 -8.33
C GLY A 97 13.97 17.71 -7.63
N LYS A 98 13.30 18.79 -7.20
CA LYS A 98 13.99 19.90 -6.52
C LYS A 98 14.48 19.49 -5.13
N VAL A 99 15.76 19.73 -4.87
CA VAL A 99 16.42 19.62 -3.56
C VAL A 99 16.79 21.01 -3.07
N SER A 100 16.37 21.34 -1.85
CA SER A 100 16.80 22.55 -1.16
C SER A 100 16.87 22.25 0.33
N HIS A 101 18.06 22.21 0.91
CA HIS A 101 18.23 21.68 2.26
C HIS A 101 19.37 22.35 3.03
N ILE A 102 19.19 22.55 4.34
CA ILE A 102 20.19 23.17 5.21
C ILE A 102 20.70 22.14 6.20
N VAL A 103 22.00 21.89 6.20
CA VAL A 103 22.67 20.96 7.13
C VAL A 103 23.93 21.58 7.70
N ARG A 104 24.48 20.97 8.75
CA ARG A 104 25.78 21.36 9.30
C ARG A 104 26.80 20.27 9.03
N LEU A 105 27.71 20.52 8.08
CA LEU A 105 28.83 19.62 7.85
C LEU A 105 29.92 19.82 8.93
N PRO A 106 30.51 18.73 9.46
CA PRO A 106 31.68 18.79 10.31
C PRO A 106 32.84 19.56 9.66
N ARG A 107 33.78 20.06 10.47
CA ARG A 107 34.92 20.84 9.96
C ARG A 107 35.99 19.98 9.28
N ASN A 108 36.00 18.69 9.57
CA ASN A 108 36.97 17.69 9.12
C ASN A 108 36.44 16.79 7.99
N VAL A 109 35.38 17.21 7.29
CA VAL A 109 34.88 16.47 6.12
C VAL A 109 35.94 16.43 5.04
N ARG A 110 36.30 15.22 4.61
CA ARG A 110 37.31 14.97 3.57
C ARG A 110 36.68 14.69 2.21
N SER A 111 35.56 13.98 2.19
CA SER A 111 34.86 13.58 0.98
C SER A 111 33.35 13.52 1.21
N LEU A 112 32.60 13.62 0.12
CA LEU A 112 31.14 13.57 0.09
C LEU A 112 30.68 12.52 -0.92
N ARG A 113 29.61 11.81 -0.58
CA ARG A 113 28.93 10.84 -1.44
C ARG A 113 27.45 11.15 -1.52
N LEU A 114 26.91 11.09 -2.73
CA LEU A 114 25.47 11.10 -2.94
C LEU A 114 25.00 9.67 -3.20
N GLN A 115 24.19 9.16 -2.29
CA GLN A 115 23.34 8.01 -2.55
C GLN A 115 21.98 8.55 -3.04
N PRO A 116 21.66 8.47 -4.34
CA PRO A 116 20.48 9.11 -4.89
C PRO A 116 19.17 8.38 -4.50
N LEU A 117 19.20 7.05 -4.38
CA LEU A 117 18.08 6.19 -4.00
C LEU A 117 18.62 4.90 -3.35
N ARG A 118 17.72 4.01 -2.92
CA ARG A 118 18.05 2.65 -2.46
C ARG A 118 17.39 1.63 -3.39
N GLY A 119 18.08 0.53 -3.69
CA GLY A 119 17.63 -0.50 -4.62
C GLY A 119 17.75 -0.14 -6.09
N GLU A 120 17.06 -0.90 -6.93
CA GLU A 120 17.00 -0.69 -8.38
C GLU A 120 16.13 0.53 -8.73
N GLY A 121 16.54 1.27 -9.76
CA GLY A 121 15.86 2.49 -10.17
C GLY A 121 16.62 3.31 -11.21
N VAL A 122 16.05 4.44 -11.61
CA VAL A 122 16.66 5.40 -12.53
C VAL A 122 16.88 6.73 -11.81
N VAL A 123 18.02 7.36 -12.06
CA VAL A 123 18.44 8.61 -11.43
C VAL A 123 18.95 9.56 -12.49
N GLU A 124 18.47 10.79 -12.47
CA GLU A 124 19.02 11.90 -13.23
C GLU A 124 19.42 13.01 -12.26
N VAL A 125 20.68 13.44 -12.31
CA VAL A 125 21.16 14.57 -11.50
C VAL A 125 21.56 15.70 -12.43
N VAL A 126 20.71 16.73 -12.52
CA VAL A 126 20.92 17.86 -13.44
C VAL A 126 22.04 18.77 -12.92
N PHE A 127 22.07 19.02 -11.61
CA PHE A 127 23.13 19.77 -10.94
C PHE A 127 23.18 19.44 -9.45
N PHE A 128 24.33 19.66 -8.82
CA PHE A 128 24.47 19.58 -7.36
C PHE A 128 25.38 20.72 -6.87
N ARG A 129 24.89 21.53 -5.93
CA ARG A 129 25.58 22.72 -5.41
C ARG A 129 25.49 22.79 -3.90
N ILE A 130 26.57 23.24 -3.27
CA ILE A 130 26.62 23.51 -1.84
C ILE A 130 27.10 24.94 -1.61
N THR A 131 26.30 25.71 -0.88
CA THR A 131 26.59 27.10 -0.53
C THR A 131 26.86 27.19 0.96
N LYS A 132 28.02 27.74 1.36
CA LYS A 132 28.26 28.04 2.78
C LYS A 132 27.37 29.20 3.22
N ILE A 133 26.63 29.01 4.30
CA ILE A 133 25.71 30.03 4.85
C ILE A 133 26.09 30.43 6.28
N SER A 134 25.71 31.63 6.68
CA SER A 134 25.88 32.12 8.05
C SER A 134 24.80 31.59 9.00
N ARG A 135 25.02 31.69 10.32
CA ARG A 135 23.99 31.36 11.33
C ARG A 135 22.75 32.25 11.22
N VAL A 136 22.93 33.51 10.85
CA VAL A 136 21.85 34.48 10.68
C VAL A 136 21.02 34.11 9.45
N GLU A 137 21.68 33.79 8.33
CA GLU A 137 21.01 33.37 7.10
C GLU A 137 20.25 32.04 7.27
N LYS A 138 20.85 31.06 7.97
CA LYS A 138 20.15 29.83 8.38
C LYS A 138 18.80 30.19 9.03
N TYR A 139 18.81 31.08 10.02
CA TYR A 139 17.61 31.43 10.77
C TYR A 139 16.53 32.08 9.89
N PHE A 140 16.90 33.06 9.05
CA PHE A 140 15.95 33.71 8.14
C PHE A 140 15.31 32.73 7.16
N ARG A 141 16.11 31.85 6.54
CA ARG A 141 15.60 30.83 5.60
C ARG A 141 14.67 29.83 6.29
N MET A 142 15.01 29.41 7.51
CA MET A 142 14.15 28.54 8.30
C MET A 142 12.79 29.19 8.59
N VAL A 143 12.80 30.45 9.03
CA VAL A 143 11.57 31.20 9.33
C VAL A 143 10.73 31.41 8.07
N GLU A 144 11.35 31.79 6.95
CA GLU A 144 10.66 31.97 5.66
C GLU A 144 9.95 30.68 5.23
N TRP A 145 10.64 29.53 5.29
CA TRP A 145 10.04 28.26 4.90
C TRP A 145 8.91 27.84 5.86
N VAL A 146 9.08 28.01 7.18
CA VAL A 146 8.02 27.67 8.16
C VAL A 146 6.82 28.59 7.99
N ALA A 147 7.02 29.87 7.74
CA ALA A 147 5.96 30.82 7.42
C ALA A 147 5.20 30.41 6.13
N GLY A 148 5.93 29.95 5.10
CA GLY A 148 5.34 29.42 3.88
C GLY A 148 4.45 28.19 4.14
N ASP A 149 4.94 27.23 4.94
CA ASP A 149 4.17 26.04 5.29
C ASP A 149 2.96 26.34 6.18
N ILE A 150 3.10 27.21 7.18
CA ILE A 150 1.97 27.62 8.02
C ILE A 150 0.86 28.22 7.15
N ARG A 151 1.21 28.98 6.11
CA ARG A 151 0.22 29.50 5.14
C ARG A 151 -0.35 28.39 4.27
N LYS A 152 0.50 27.52 3.72
CA LYS A 152 0.12 26.43 2.80
C LYS A 152 -0.77 25.37 3.44
N PHE A 153 -0.47 24.98 4.68
CA PHE A 153 -1.15 23.92 5.42
C PHE A 153 -2.17 24.46 6.42
N LYS A 154 -2.46 25.77 6.40
CA LYS A 154 -3.43 26.39 7.31
C LYS A 154 -4.77 25.66 7.23
N GLY A 155 -5.28 25.19 8.37
CA GLY A 155 -6.56 24.50 8.45
C GLY A 155 -6.54 23.02 8.07
N THR A 156 -5.41 22.45 7.66
CA THR A 156 -5.30 21.02 7.37
C THR A 156 -4.92 20.20 8.62
N MET A 157 -5.14 18.89 8.58
CA MET A 157 -4.68 18.00 9.65
C MET A 157 -3.16 18.04 9.84
N GLN A 158 -2.38 18.24 8.77
CA GLN A 158 -0.94 18.36 8.84
C GLN A 158 -0.50 19.52 9.74
N ALA A 159 -1.17 20.69 9.65
CA ALA A 159 -0.86 21.82 10.53
C ALA A 159 -1.19 21.54 12.00
N LYS A 160 -2.29 20.82 12.28
CA LYS A 160 -2.62 20.38 13.65
C LYS A 160 -1.61 19.33 14.15
N LYS A 161 -1.30 18.34 13.32
CA LYS A 161 -0.40 17.20 13.58
C LYS A 161 1.01 17.64 13.98
N TYR A 162 1.55 18.65 13.30
CA TYR A 162 2.88 19.18 13.55
C TYR A 162 2.86 20.50 14.36
N ASN A 163 1.73 20.85 14.96
CA ASN A 163 1.53 22.09 15.74
C ASN A 163 2.05 23.36 15.01
N LEU A 164 1.80 23.45 13.70
CA LEU A 164 2.27 24.53 12.86
C LEU A 164 1.46 25.80 13.10
N THR A 165 1.88 26.58 14.10
CA THR A 165 1.27 27.87 14.42
C THR A 165 2.30 28.99 14.39
N TRP A 166 1.85 30.22 14.13
CA TRP A 166 2.72 31.41 14.22
C TRP A 166 3.33 31.55 15.62
N MET A 167 2.59 31.17 16.67
CA MET A 167 3.12 31.12 18.04
C MET A 167 4.23 30.08 18.20
N ARG A 168 4.09 28.89 17.60
CA ARG A 168 5.14 27.85 17.63
C ARG A 168 6.41 28.34 16.94
N LEU A 169 6.30 28.96 15.77
CA LEU A 169 7.43 29.57 15.07
C LEU A 169 8.15 30.63 15.91
N LEU A 170 7.40 31.48 16.63
CA LEU A 170 7.99 32.51 17.49
C LEU A 170 8.65 31.95 18.77
N ARG A 171 8.08 30.90 19.37
CA ARG A 171 8.59 30.33 20.64
C ARG A 171 9.70 29.29 20.45
N ASP A 172 9.66 28.55 19.36
CA ASP A 172 10.60 27.45 19.07
C ASP A 172 10.75 27.28 17.55
N SER A 173 11.50 28.19 16.94
CA SER A 173 11.70 28.21 15.49
C SER A 173 12.48 26.99 14.98
N GLU A 174 13.38 26.40 15.79
CA GLU A 174 14.14 25.22 15.40
C GLU A 174 13.27 23.96 15.44
N GLY A 175 12.47 23.78 16.49
CA GLY A 175 11.47 22.71 16.57
C GLY A 175 10.38 22.86 15.50
N ALA A 176 9.83 24.06 15.31
CA ALA A 176 8.86 24.35 14.25
C ALA A 176 9.43 24.04 12.86
N TYR A 177 10.71 24.37 12.63
CA TYR A 177 11.38 24.02 11.39
C TYR A 177 11.53 22.53 11.22
N ALA A 178 11.97 21.78 12.24
CA ALA A 178 12.10 20.31 12.21
C ALA A 178 10.75 19.61 11.98
N ASP A 179 9.68 20.11 12.61
CA ASP A 179 8.32 19.61 12.44
C ASP A 179 7.78 19.87 11.03
N CYS A 180 7.92 21.12 10.53
CA CYS A 180 7.65 21.47 9.13
C CYS A 180 8.49 20.67 8.14
N ALA A 181 9.72 20.37 8.53
CA ALA A 181 10.64 19.58 7.75
C ALA A 181 9.97 18.25 7.41
N ASN A 182 9.36 17.55 8.36
CA ASN A 182 8.61 16.32 8.09
C ASN A 182 7.43 16.49 7.09
N LEU A 183 6.94 17.71 6.86
CA LEU A 183 5.91 18.02 5.85
C LEU A 183 6.48 18.39 4.49
N ARG A 184 7.67 18.98 4.46
CA ARG A 184 8.40 19.29 3.22
C ARG A 184 9.20 18.09 2.73
N PHE A 185 9.55 17.20 3.64
CA PHE A 185 10.47 16.12 3.40
C PHE A 185 9.70 14.90 2.96
N HIS A 186 10.26 14.23 1.97
CA HIS A 186 10.34 12.79 2.08
C HIS A 186 11.31 12.44 3.26
N SER A 187 10.93 12.73 4.52
CA SER A 187 11.72 12.42 5.72
C SER A 187 12.00 10.93 5.74
N SER A 188 13.21 10.44 6.02
CA SER A 188 13.38 8.98 6.12
C SER A 188 12.26 8.40 7.00
N PRO A 189 11.48 7.43 6.49
CA PRO A 189 10.45 6.83 7.31
C PRO A 189 11.10 6.30 8.59
N PRO A 190 10.39 6.31 9.73
CA PRO A 190 10.95 5.75 10.95
C PRO A 190 11.39 4.32 10.66
N ASP A 191 12.54 3.91 11.19
CA ASP A 191 12.89 2.51 11.14
C ASP A 191 11.91 1.73 12.02
N TYR A 192 11.79 0.43 11.75
CA TYR A 192 10.79 -0.39 12.43
C TYR A 192 11.02 -0.48 13.95
N ALA A 193 12.27 -0.47 14.41
CA ALA A 193 12.57 -0.49 15.84
C ALA A 193 12.13 0.81 16.53
N SER A 194 12.30 1.95 15.88
CA SER A 194 11.76 3.24 16.35
C SER A 194 10.24 3.23 16.39
N TYR A 195 9.57 2.72 15.35
CA TYR A 195 8.11 2.52 15.37
C TYR A 195 7.65 1.67 16.57
N VAL A 196 8.33 0.54 16.83
CA VAL A 196 7.98 -0.34 17.94
C VAL A 196 8.11 0.37 19.30
N ARG A 197 9.20 1.14 19.50
CA ARG A 197 9.42 1.88 20.75
C ARG A 197 8.40 3.01 20.96
N GLU A 198 8.03 3.72 19.90
CA GLU A 198 7.22 4.94 20.01
C GLU A 198 5.71 4.69 19.96
N PHE A 199 5.25 3.72 19.16
CA PHE A 199 3.83 3.56 18.84
C PHE A 199 3.23 2.21 19.24
N ASP A 200 4.04 1.15 19.24
CA ASP A 200 3.55 -0.20 19.48
C ASP A 200 3.69 -0.62 20.95
N THR A 201 4.77 -0.23 21.62
CA THR A 201 5.04 -0.56 23.04
C THR A 201 4.28 0.38 23.98
N PRO A 202 3.29 -0.10 24.78
CA PRO A 202 2.55 0.75 25.71
C PRO A 202 3.44 1.29 26.83
N ASN A 203 3.37 2.59 27.10
CA ASN A 203 4.07 3.18 28.24
C ASN A 203 3.29 2.96 29.56
N LYS A 204 3.89 3.32 30.71
CA LYS A 204 3.27 3.14 32.04
C LYS A 204 1.86 3.74 32.15
N ARG A 205 1.56 4.87 31.49
CA ARG A 205 0.23 5.49 31.51
C ARG A 205 -0.77 4.69 30.68
N ASP A 206 -0.35 4.23 29.50
CA ASP A 206 -1.18 3.36 28.65
C ASP A 206 -1.53 2.06 29.38
N ILE A 207 -0.59 1.46 30.11
CA ILE A 207 -0.84 0.24 30.90
C ILE A 207 -1.93 0.46 31.97
N VAL A 208 -1.88 1.59 32.70
CA VAL A 208 -2.92 1.95 33.67
C VAL A 208 -4.27 2.16 33.00
N ALA A 209 -4.29 2.87 31.87
CA ALA A 209 -5.52 3.13 31.12
C ALA A 209 -6.12 1.84 30.52
N ILE A 210 -5.29 0.90 30.04
CA ILE A 210 -5.73 -0.42 29.57
C ILE A 210 -6.41 -1.19 30.71
N LYS A 211 -5.83 -1.19 31.92
CA LYS A 211 -6.44 -1.83 33.10
C LYS A 211 -7.81 -1.20 33.46
N GLN A 212 -7.93 0.12 33.38
CA GLN A 212 -9.19 0.81 33.60
C GLN A 212 -10.22 0.46 32.50
N HIS A 213 -9.78 0.39 31.24
CA HIS A 213 -10.65 0.02 30.12
C HIS A 213 -11.14 -1.42 30.23
N LEU A 214 -10.27 -2.37 30.58
CA LEU A 214 -10.63 -3.75 30.88
C LEU A 214 -11.73 -3.85 31.94
N ALA A 215 -11.68 -2.99 32.97
CA ALA A 215 -12.65 -3.01 34.07
C ALA A 215 -14.08 -2.68 33.60
N VAL A 216 -14.24 -1.89 32.53
CA VAL A 216 -15.55 -1.49 31.99
C VAL A 216 -16.04 -2.33 30.80
N PHE A 217 -15.32 -3.39 30.43
CA PHE A 217 -15.78 -4.32 29.38
C PHE A 217 -17.12 -4.93 29.76
N ARG A 218 -18.10 -4.82 28.85
CA ARG A 218 -19.44 -5.40 28.97
C ARG A 218 -19.41 -6.89 28.68
N GLN A 219 -18.65 -7.28 27.66
CA GLN A 219 -18.43 -8.68 27.28
C GLN A 219 -16.99 -9.06 27.59
N ARG A 220 -16.81 -10.21 28.25
CA ARG A 220 -15.49 -10.77 28.55
C ARG A 220 -15.42 -12.24 28.15
N PRO A 221 -15.55 -12.55 26.85
CA PRO A 221 -15.57 -13.93 26.37
C PRO A 221 -14.25 -14.63 26.69
N ILE A 222 -14.35 -15.94 26.90
CA ILE A 222 -13.15 -16.79 26.96
C ILE A 222 -12.58 -16.89 25.55
N ILE A 223 -11.28 -16.59 25.41
CA ILE A 223 -10.53 -16.80 24.17
C ILE A 223 -9.68 -18.04 24.34
N SER A 224 -9.93 -19.08 23.54
CA SER A 224 -9.11 -20.30 23.52
C SER A 224 -7.91 -20.11 22.59
N VAL A 225 -6.71 -20.32 23.10
CA VAL A 225 -5.46 -20.31 22.33
C VAL A 225 -5.05 -21.75 22.10
N LEU A 226 -4.95 -22.16 20.84
CA LEU A 226 -4.64 -23.51 20.41
C LEU A 226 -3.16 -23.58 20.02
N ILE A 227 -2.40 -24.47 20.66
CA ILE A 227 -1.00 -24.73 20.31
C ILE A 227 -0.84 -26.21 19.97
N PRO A 228 -0.75 -26.56 18.68
CA PRO A 228 -0.25 -27.87 18.28
C PRO A 228 1.27 -27.90 18.47
N VAL A 229 1.76 -28.84 19.27
CA VAL A 229 3.18 -28.92 19.64
C VAL A 229 4.01 -29.49 18.49
N GLY A 230 3.47 -30.46 17.76
CA GLY A 230 4.17 -31.14 16.67
C GLY A 230 5.60 -31.55 17.05
N LYS A 231 6.55 -31.25 16.16
CA LYS A 231 7.98 -31.59 16.33
C LYS A 231 8.82 -30.43 16.91
N ALA A 232 8.19 -29.47 17.58
CA ALA A 232 8.89 -28.29 18.08
C ALA A 232 9.80 -28.59 19.27
N SER A 233 10.77 -27.71 19.53
CA SER A 233 11.60 -27.81 20.72
C SER A 233 10.84 -27.40 21.98
N VAL A 234 11.19 -28.01 23.13
CA VAL A 234 10.62 -27.65 24.44
C VAL A 234 10.80 -26.15 24.73
N ALA A 235 11.93 -25.57 24.33
CA ALA A 235 12.21 -24.14 24.51
C ALA A 235 11.22 -23.24 23.75
N TRP A 236 10.83 -23.62 22.54
CA TRP A 236 9.89 -22.86 21.71
C TRP A 236 8.47 -22.93 22.27
N VAL A 237 8.01 -24.13 22.63
CA VAL A 237 6.70 -24.30 23.27
C VAL A 237 6.65 -23.51 24.59
N LYS A 238 7.71 -23.58 25.42
CA LYS A 238 7.83 -22.77 26.63
C LYS A 238 7.66 -21.28 26.36
N SER A 239 8.32 -20.76 25.32
CA SER A 239 8.23 -19.34 24.97
C SER A 239 6.82 -18.91 24.54
N SER A 240 6.14 -19.72 23.74
CA SER A 240 4.76 -19.45 23.30
C SER A 240 3.78 -19.54 24.46
N VAL A 241 3.89 -20.57 25.30
CA VAL A 241 3.08 -20.75 26.52
C VAL A 241 3.22 -19.53 27.43
N GLN A 242 4.45 -19.07 27.68
CA GLN A 242 4.69 -17.90 28.51
C GLN A 242 4.03 -16.63 27.95
N SER A 243 4.10 -16.42 26.63
CA SER A 243 3.46 -15.26 25.97
C SER A 243 1.93 -15.23 26.13
N VAL A 244 1.30 -16.40 26.32
CA VAL A 244 -0.14 -16.53 26.61
C VAL A 244 -0.41 -16.30 28.10
N ILE A 245 0.41 -16.89 28.98
CA ILE A 245 0.26 -16.74 30.44
C ILE A 245 0.34 -15.27 30.87
N GLU A 246 1.22 -14.50 30.24
CA GLU A 246 1.49 -13.08 30.54
C GLU A 246 0.48 -12.09 29.95
N GLN A 247 -0.57 -12.57 29.25
CA GLN A 247 -1.57 -11.69 28.65
C GLN A 247 -2.29 -10.81 29.67
N ALA A 248 -2.43 -9.51 29.35
CA ALA A 248 -3.13 -8.56 30.21
C ALA A 248 -4.64 -8.86 30.36
N TYR A 249 -5.25 -9.47 29.35
CA TYR A 249 -6.62 -9.97 29.42
C TYR A 249 -6.63 -11.34 30.09
N VAL A 250 -7.47 -11.55 31.11
CA VAL A 250 -7.38 -12.73 31.99
C VAL A 250 -8.30 -13.89 31.60
N ASN A 251 -9.34 -13.63 30.81
CA ASN A 251 -10.36 -14.62 30.43
C ASN A 251 -9.91 -15.40 29.19
N TRP A 252 -8.92 -16.25 29.34
CA TRP A 252 -8.44 -17.12 28.26
C TRP A 252 -8.31 -18.57 28.73
N GLN A 253 -8.20 -19.46 27.75
CA GLN A 253 -7.86 -20.85 27.95
C GLN A 253 -6.74 -21.21 26.98
N LEU A 254 -5.75 -21.97 27.45
CA LEU A 254 -4.67 -22.46 26.60
C LEU A 254 -4.86 -23.95 26.37
N CYS A 255 -4.91 -24.38 25.11
CA CYS A 255 -5.11 -25.75 24.68
C CYS A 255 -3.80 -26.23 24.04
N LEU A 256 -3.04 -27.02 24.78
CA LEU A 256 -1.80 -27.65 24.32
C LEU A 256 -2.11 -29.06 23.82
N THR A 257 -1.72 -29.36 22.60
CA THR A 257 -1.92 -30.69 22.02
C THR A 257 -0.62 -31.26 21.49
N ALA A 258 -0.47 -32.57 21.66
CA ALA A 258 0.62 -33.37 21.12
C ALA A 258 0.06 -34.75 20.75
N ASP A 259 0.85 -35.57 20.09
CA ASP A 259 0.55 -36.96 19.83
C ASP A 259 1.43 -37.89 20.68
N HIS A 260 1.18 -39.21 20.60
CA HIS A 260 2.02 -40.20 21.26
C HIS A 260 3.42 -40.40 20.61
N SER A 261 3.71 -39.78 19.46
CA SER A 261 5.05 -39.82 18.84
C SER A 261 6.00 -38.74 19.38
N THR A 262 5.45 -37.75 20.08
CA THR A 262 6.17 -36.65 20.71
C THR A 262 7.15 -37.16 21.78
N ASP A 263 8.31 -36.49 21.89
CA ASP A 263 9.39 -36.93 22.77
C ASP A 263 9.02 -36.86 24.26
N SER A 264 9.67 -37.71 25.07
CA SER A 264 9.34 -37.84 26.48
C SER A 264 9.64 -36.58 27.31
N GLU A 265 10.62 -35.77 26.90
CA GLU A 265 10.93 -34.49 27.56
C GLU A 265 9.77 -33.50 27.34
N MET A 266 9.29 -33.35 26.10
CA MET A 266 8.13 -32.51 25.80
C MET A 266 6.88 -33.00 26.50
N ILE A 267 6.55 -34.30 26.45
CA ILE A 267 5.38 -34.83 27.15
C ILE A 267 5.44 -34.55 28.65
N SER A 268 6.62 -34.70 29.27
CA SER A 268 6.85 -34.37 30.68
C SER A 268 6.61 -32.88 30.95
N TYR A 269 7.15 -32.01 30.10
CA TYR A 269 6.91 -30.57 30.18
C TYR A 269 5.41 -30.24 30.07
N LEU A 270 4.71 -30.73 29.03
CA LEU A 270 3.29 -30.46 28.81
C LEU A 270 2.45 -30.87 30.02
N LYS A 271 2.68 -32.06 30.59
CA LYS A 271 1.99 -32.53 31.81
C LYS A 271 2.23 -31.65 33.03
N SER A 272 3.34 -30.92 33.09
CA SER A 272 3.66 -30.01 34.20
C SER A 272 2.94 -28.66 34.11
N VAL A 273 2.56 -28.20 32.91
CA VAL A 273 2.03 -26.84 32.70
C VAL A 273 0.68 -26.60 33.39
N PRO A 274 -0.32 -27.53 33.37
CA PRO A 274 -1.58 -27.33 34.08
C PRO A 274 -1.44 -27.12 35.60
N GLY A 275 -0.35 -27.63 36.19
CA GLY A 275 -0.02 -27.40 37.60
C GLY A 275 0.48 -25.97 37.89
N GLN A 276 0.91 -25.24 36.86
CA GLN A 276 1.38 -23.85 36.96
C GLN A 276 0.26 -22.85 36.75
N ASP A 277 -0.70 -23.15 35.86
CA ASP A 277 -1.87 -22.31 35.62
C ASP A 277 -3.09 -23.17 35.25
N SER A 278 -4.16 -23.05 36.06
CA SER A 278 -5.40 -23.81 35.90
C SER A 278 -6.16 -23.56 34.59
N ARG A 279 -5.83 -22.49 33.86
CA ARG A 279 -6.43 -22.16 32.54
C ARG A 279 -5.84 -22.98 31.40
N VAL A 280 -4.78 -23.75 31.66
CA VAL A 280 -4.11 -24.59 30.67
C VAL A 280 -4.71 -26.00 30.66
N LYS A 281 -5.08 -26.46 29.46
CA LYS A 281 -5.51 -27.82 29.17
C LYS A 281 -4.52 -28.49 28.25
N VAL A 282 -4.27 -29.77 28.49
CA VAL A 282 -3.37 -30.59 27.70
C VAL A 282 -4.15 -31.82 27.21
N ALA A 283 -4.05 -32.14 25.93
CA ALA A 283 -4.51 -33.40 25.38
C ALA A 283 -3.40 -34.07 24.57
N ILE A 284 -3.26 -35.38 24.74
CA ILE A 284 -2.33 -36.21 23.98
C ILE A 284 -3.18 -37.14 23.12
N GLY A 285 -3.12 -36.94 21.80
CA GLY A 285 -3.89 -37.72 20.83
C GLY A 285 -3.27 -39.08 20.55
N GLN A 286 -3.97 -39.88 19.73
CA GLN A 286 -3.38 -41.08 19.14
C GLN A 286 -2.15 -40.74 18.29
N THR A 287 -1.31 -41.74 17.98
CA THR A 287 -0.15 -41.56 17.11
C THR A 287 -0.59 -41.13 15.71
N ASP A 288 -0.54 -39.84 15.45
CA ASP A 288 -0.81 -39.21 14.16
C ASP A 288 0.14 -38.02 14.02
N CYS A 289 1.17 -38.18 13.17
CA CYS A 289 2.23 -37.18 13.00
C CYS A 289 1.76 -35.91 12.27
N ARG A 290 0.46 -35.77 11.97
CA ARG A 290 -0.10 -34.66 11.19
C ARG A 290 -0.49 -33.49 12.07
N LEU A 291 -0.09 -32.29 11.65
CA LEU A 291 -0.37 -31.06 12.39
C LEU A 291 -1.87 -30.76 12.48
N THR A 292 -2.62 -31.11 11.43
CA THR A 292 -4.08 -30.90 11.36
C THR A 292 -4.84 -31.77 12.37
N ALA A 293 -4.34 -32.95 12.71
CA ALA A 293 -4.93 -33.82 13.73
C ALA A 293 -4.77 -33.20 15.13
N GLU A 294 -3.58 -32.69 15.46
CA GLU A 294 -3.35 -31.96 16.71
C GLU A 294 -4.20 -30.68 16.81
N LEU A 295 -4.30 -29.90 15.72
CA LEU A 295 -5.14 -28.71 15.66
C LEU A 295 -6.62 -29.02 15.92
N ASN A 296 -7.15 -30.11 15.35
CA ASN A 296 -8.52 -30.53 15.60
C ASN A 296 -8.73 -31.01 17.04
N LEU A 297 -7.78 -31.76 17.60
CA LEU A 297 -7.81 -32.14 19.01
C LEU A 297 -7.80 -30.90 19.93
N ALA A 298 -7.04 -29.86 19.56
CA ALA A 298 -7.01 -28.60 20.32
C ALA A 298 -8.37 -27.90 20.26
N LEU A 299 -9.01 -27.88 19.08
CA LEU A 299 -10.34 -27.32 18.87
C LEU A 299 -11.44 -28.11 19.62
N GLU A 300 -11.29 -29.42 19.79
CA GLU A 300 -12.20 -30.26 20.57
C GLU A 300 -12.20 -29.87 22.05
N ILE A 301 -11.02 -29.68 22.64
CA ILE A 301 -10.89 -29.33 24.07
C ILE A 301 -11.12 -27.83 24.37
N ALA A 302 -11.19 -27.00 23.34
CA ALA A 302 -11.43 -25.57 23.44
C ALA A 302 -12.82 -25.25 24.01
N ALA A 303 -12.89 -24.34 24.96
CA ALA A 303 -14.14 -23.90 25.60
C ALA A 303 -14.45 -22.42 25.34
N GLY A 304 -13.54 -21.69 24.67
CA GLY A 304 -13.70 -20.29 24.34
C GLY A 304 -14.81 -20.01 23.34
N GLU A 305 -15.39 -18.81 23.41
CA GLU A 305 -16.33 -18.32 22.38
C GLU A 305 -15.58 -18.07 21.07
N LEU A 306 -14.35 -17.57 21.18
CA LEU A 306 -13.39 -17.48 20.10
C LEU A 306 -12.25 -18.47 20.34
N SER A 307 -11.68 -19.02 19.27
CA SER A 307 -10.45 -19.80 19.28
C SER A 307 -9.46 -19.24 18.26
N MET A 308 -8.18 -19.27 18.60
CA MET A 308 -7.10 -18.82 17.73
C MET A 308 -5.93 -19.81 17.78
N VAL A 309 -5.20 -19.95 16.68
CA VAL A 309 -4.01 -20.80 16.60
C VAL A 309 -2.76 -19.96 16.82
N ILE A 310 -1.81 -20.48 17.58
CA ILE A 310 -0.43 -19.99 17.60
C ILE A 310 0.53 -21.17 17.43
N TYR A 311 1.59 -20.97 16.67
CA TYR A 311 2.56 -22.02 16.40
C TYR A 311 3.73 -21.98 17.41
N PRO A 312 4.32 -23.14 17.76
CA PRO A 312 5.44 -23.19 18.69
C PRO A 312 6.60 -22.28 18.29
N GLY A 313 7.02 -21.42 19.21
CA GLY A 313 8.09 -20.43 19.02
C GLY A 313 7.56 -19.03 18.70
N ASP A 314 6.37 -18.92 18.10
CA ASP A 314 5.73 -17.64 17.85
C ASP A 314 5.19 -17.05 19.16
N LEU A 315 5.15 -15.73 19.24
CA LEU A 315 4.77 -15.00 20.45
C LEU A 315 3.57 -14.10 20.19
N LEU A 316 2.71 -14.00 21.20
CA LEU A 316 1.69 -12.97 21.25
C LEU A 316 2.25 -11.69 21.85
N SER A 317 1.84 -10.54 21.31
CA SER A 317 2.00 -9.27 22.01
C SER A 317 1.31 -9.35 23.37
N PRO A 318 1.86 -8.79 24.47
CA PRO A 318 1.26 -8.91 25.83
C PRO A 318 -0.18 -8.39 25.97
N TYR A 319 -0.66 -7.65 24.98
CA TYR A 319 -2.00 -7.05 24.94
C TYR A 319 -2.88 -7.61 23.81
N ALA A 320 -2.44 -8.67 23.11
CA ALA A 320 -3.14 -9.25 21.97
C ALA A 320 -4.60 -9.63 22.31
N LEU A 321 -4.77 -10.40 23.39
CA LEU A 321 -6.10 -10.85 23.83
C LEU A 321 -6.98 -9.70 24.34
N TYR A 322 -6.36 -8.64 24.89
CA TYR A 322 -7.06 -7.41 25.27
C TYR A 322 -7.65 -6.71 24.05
N PHE A 323 -6.89 -6.58 22.96
CA PHE A 323 -7.38 -5.93 21.74
C PHE A 323 -8.49 -6.73 21.06
N ILE A 324 -8.42 -8.06 21.06
CA ILE A 324 -9.52 -8.93 20.59
C ILE A 324 -10.78 -8.65 21.44
N GLY A 325 -10.65 -8.68 22.77
CA GLY A 325 -11.75 -8.38 23.68
C GLY A 325 -12.33 -6.97 23.49
N ALA A 326 -11.47 -5.96 23.30
CA ALA A 326 -11.90 -4.59 23.02
C ALA A 326 -12.71 -4.51 21.73
N LYS A 327 -12.25 -5.16 20.65
CA LYS A 327 -12.93 -5.16 19.35
C LYS A 327 -14.32 -5.79 19.42
N LEU A 328 -14.50 -6.82 20.24
CA LEU A 328 -15.82 -7.43 20.50
C LEU A 328 -16.76 -6.51 21.30
N ASN A 329 -16.20 -5.66 22.16
CA ASN A 329 -17.01 -4.68 22.89
C ASN A 329 -17.41 -3.49 21.99
N ASP A 330 -16.58 -3.14 21.00
CA ASP A 330 -16.86 -2.09 20.01
C ASP A 330 -17.83 -2.57 18.91
N SER A 331 -17.87 -3.87 18.62
CA SER A 331 -18.67 -4.45 17.54
C SER A 331 -19.24 -5.81 17.95
N VAL A 332 -20.56 -5.92 17.99
CA VAL A 332 -21.25 -7.16 18.37
C VAL A 332 -21.24 -8.18 17.22
N ASN A 333 -21.20 -9.46 17.57
CA ASN A 333 -21.34 -10.60 16.64
C ASN A 333 -20.24 -10.72 15.57
N LEU A 334 -18.99 -10.41 15.90
CA LEU A 334 -17.85 -10.73 15.02
C LEU A 334 -17.59 -12.24 14.99
N ASP A 335 -17.39 -12.79 13.80
CA ASP A 335 -17.04 -14.19 13.59
C ASP A 335 -15.54 -14.39 13.42
N LEU A 336 -14.83 -13.40 12.88
CA LEU A 336 -13.39 -13.43 12.66
C LEU A 336 -12.77 -12.09 13.03
N ILE A 337 -11.72 -12.12 13.84
CA ILE A 337 -10.88 -10.97 14.15
C ILE A 337 -9.42 -11.33 13.83
N TYR A 338 -8.78 -10.60 12.93
CA TYR A 338 -7.36 -10.79 12.60
C TYR A 338 -6.55 -9.51 12.85
N SER A 339 -5.22 -9.65 12.96
CA SER A 339 -4.31 -8.53 13.24
C SER A 339 -3.13 -8.43 12.27
N ASP A 340 -2.42 -7.32 12.36
CA ASP A 340 -1.08 -7.20 11.77
C ASP A 340 -0.08 -8.11 12.50
N GLU A 341 1.04 -8.37 11.84
CA GLU A 341 2.11 -9.25 12.33
C GLU A 341 3.49 -8.71 11.98
N ASP A 342 4.51 -9.26 12.64
CA ASP A 342 5.89 -9.08 12.25
C ASP A 342 6.71 -10.36 12.54
N GLU A 343 8.01 -10.29 12.26
CA GLU A 343 8.94 -11.38 12.52
C GLU A 343 9.85 -11.05 13.72
N ILE A 344 10.22 -12.07 14.48
CA ILE A 344 11.28 -12.01 15.50
C ILE A 344 12.44 -12.93 15.13
N ASP A 345 13.66 -12.44 15.38
CA ASP A 345 14.87 -13.25 15.29
C ASP A 345 15.15 -14.05 16.58
N GLU A 346 16.25 -14.81 16.62
CA GLU A 346 16.66 -15.62 17.77
C GLU A 346 16.88 -14.79 19.05
N SER A 347 17.21 -13.49 18.91
CA SER A 347 17.37 -12.57 20.05
C SER A 347 16.06 -11.93 20.51
N GLY A 348 14.95 -12.20 19.80
CA GLY A 348 13.66 -11.58 20.02
C GLY A 348 13.52 -10.18 19.40
N ALA A 349 14.47 -9.76 18.56
CA ALA A 349 14.38 -8.46 17.89
C ALA A 349 13.38 -8.51 16.73
N ARG A 350 12.43 -7.57 16.75
CA ARG A 350 11.30 -7.46 15.82
C ARG A 350 11.69 -6.81 14.49
N ARG A 351 11.24 -7.36 13.36
CA ARG A 351 11.55 -6.94 11.97
C ARG A 351 10.39 -7.25 11.02
N GLN A 352 10.44 -6.69 9.80
CA GLN A 352 9.56 -7.07 8.68
C GLN A 352 8.07 -7.08 9.01
N ALA A 353 7.52 -5.95 9.45
CA ALA A 353 6.09 -5.85 9.70
C ALA A 353 5.26 -6.02 8.42
N TYR A 354 4.21 -6.82 8.54
CA TYR A 354 3.15 -6.91 7.56
C TYR A 354 1.88 -6.24 8.11
N PHE A 355 1.68 -5.00 7.67
CA PHE A 355 0.51 -4.17 7.95
C PHE A 355 -0.58 -4.48 6.93
N LYS A 356 -1.53 -5.30 7.34
CA LYS A 356 -2.64 -5.80 6.54
C LYS A 356 -3.68 -4.70 6.31
N SER A 357 -4.46 -4.83 5.24
CA SER A 357 -5.68 -4.03 5.08
C SER A 357 -6.81 -4.57 5.95
N ASP A 358 -7.91 -3.83 6.05
CA ASP A 358 -9.19 -4.42 6.43
C ASP A 358 -9.63 -5.44 5.37
N TRP A 359 -10.78 -6.09 5.61
CA TRP A 359 -11.21 -7.25 4.83
C TRP A 359 -11.21 -6.97 3.32
N ASN A 360 -10.35 -7.68 2.59
CA ASN A 360 -10.13 -7.52 1.17
C ASN A 360 -10.34 -8.87 0.46
N PRO A 361 -11.59 -9.21 0.10
CA PRO A 361 -11.91 -10.55 -0.38
C PRO A 361 -11.16 -10.93 -1.66
N ASP A 362 -10.90 -10.00 -2.58
CA ASP A 362 -10.13 -10.32 -3.79
C ASP A 362 -8.62 -10.47 -3.52
N LEU A 363 -8.10 -9.73 -2.54
CA LEU A 363 -6.71 -9.94 -2.08
C LEU A 363 -6.57 -11.30 -1.40
N MET A 364 -7.56 -11.71 -0.59
CA MET A 364 -7.61 -13.04 0.04
C MET A 364 -7.60 -14.17 -0.98
N LEU A 365 -8.21 -14.01 -2.16
CA LEU A 365 -8.12 -15.02 -3.23
C LEU A 365 -6.79 -14.99 -3.99
N SER A 366 -6.04 -13.89 -3.89
CA SER A 366 -4.74 -13.73 -4.53
C SER A 366 -3.59 -14.19 -3.64
N HIS A 367 -3.74 -14.12 -2.32
CA HIS A 367 -2.84 -14.72 -1.34
C HIS A 367 -3.51 -14.82 0.03
N ASP A 368 -2.94 -15.64 0.91
CA ASP A 368 -3.38 -15.73 2.30
C ASP A 368 -3.09 -14.43 3.07
N MET A 369 -4.11 -13.59 3.24
CA MET A 369 -3.99 -12.32 3.97
C MET A 369 -4.38 -12.42 5.44
N ILE A 370 -5.06 -13.49 5.86
CA ILE A 370 -5.58 -13.62 7.23
C ILE A 370 -4.58 -14.31 8.13
N SER A 371 -3.86 -15.30 7.62
CA SER A 371 -3.03 -16.20 8.42
C SER A 371 -2.12 -15.50 9.43
N HIS A 372 -1.82 -16.30 10.47
CA HIS A 372 -1.41 -15.87 11.81
C HIS A 372 -2.51 -15.08 12.51
N LEU A 373 -2.25 -14.58 13.74
CA LEU A 373 -3.26 -14.22 14.75
C LEU A 373 -4.64 -13.85 14.19
N ALA A 374 -5.48 -14.89 14.14
CA ALA A 374 -6.85 -14.84 13.69
C ALA A 374 -7.69 -15.57 14.74
N ALA A 375 -8.55 -14.82 15.41
CA ALA A 375 -9.50 -15.33 16.39
C ALA A 375 -10.84 -15.58 15.68
N TYR A 376 -11.18 -16.85 15.60
CA TYR A 376 -12.36 -17.36 14.90
C TYR A 376 -13.44 -17.75 15.91
N ARG A 377 -14.71 -17.53 15.58
CA ARG A 377 -15.83 -18.01 16.39
C ARG A 377 -15.83 -19.52 16.46
N THR A 378 -15.60 -20.07 17.65
CA THR A 378 -15.38 -21.50 17.90
C THR A 378 -16.53 -22.35 17.38
N SER A 379 -17.78 -21.88 17.54
CA SER A 379 -18.95 -22.59 17.04
C SER A 379 -18.96 -22.72 15.52
N LEU A 380 -18.50 -21.69 14.80
CA LEU A 380 -18.39 -21.72 13.35
C LEU A 380 -17.21 -22.59 12.89
N MET A 381 -16.06 -22.54 13.60
CA MET A 381 -14.94 -23.45 13.32
C MET A 381 -15.37 -24.93 13.35
N ARG A 382 -16.17 -25.30 14.34
CA ARG A 382 -16.72 -26.66 14.47
C ARG A 382 -17.75 -26.96 13.39
N ALA A 383 -18.63 -26.02 13.09
CA ALA A 383 -19.67 -26.20 12.06
C ALA A 383 -19.09 -26.42 10.66
N ILE A 384 -17.93 -25.84 10.34
CA ILE A 384 -17.24 -26.06 9.06
C ILE A 384 -16.29 -27.28 9.06
N GLY A 385 -16.28 -28.07 10.14
CA GLY A 385 -15.51 -29.31 10.23
C GLY A 385 -14.02 -29.16 10.60
N GLY A 386 -13.60 -28.01 11.14
CA GLY A 386 -12.22 -27.81 11.59
C GLY A 386 -11.19 -27.79 10.45
N PHE A 387 -9.99 -28.32 10.74
CA PHE A 387 -8.84 -28.37 9.82
C PHE A 387 -8.84 -29.68 9.03
N ARG A 388 -8.66 -29.61 7.71
CA ARG A 388 -8.73 -30.78 6.81
C ARG A 388 -7.34 -31.35 6.55
N ALA A 389 -7.18 -32.67 6.70
CA ALA A 389 -5.89 -33.34 6.51
C ALA A 389 -5.38 -33.27 5.05
N ASP A 390 -6.26 -33.26 4.06
CA ASP A 390 -5.89 -33.23 2.63
C ASP A 390 -5.19 -31.92 2.19
N PHE A 391 -5.25 -30.89 3.05
CA PHE A 391 -4.66 -29.56 2.84
C PHE A 391 -3.49 -29.29 3.78
N GLU A 392 -2.90 -30.33 4.36
CA GLU A 392 -1.72 -30.20 5.21
C GLU A 392 -0.60 -29.40 4.51
N GLY A 393 0.09 -28.53 5.25
CA GLY A 393 0.96 -27.46 4.70
C GLY A 393 0.23 -26.18 4.24
N GLY A 394 -0.98 -26.26 3.67
CA GLY A 394 -1.81 -25.12 3.26
C GLY A 394 -3.09 -24.93 4.09
N HIS A 395 -3.16 -25.57 5.26
CA HIS A 395 -4.37 -25.76 6.04
C HIS A 395 -4.91 -24.46 6.65
N ASP A 396 -4.07 -23.49 6.97
CA ASP A 396 -4.54 -22.19 7.45
C ASP A 396 -5.28 -21.42 6.36
N TYR A 397 -4.75 -21.41 5.13
CA TYR A 397 -5.39 -20.78 3.99
C TYR A 397 -6.70 -21.48 3.62
N ASP A 398 -6.69 -22.81 3.57
CA ASP A 398 -7.91 -23.63 3.42
C ASP A 398 -8.97 -23.26 4.47
N PHE A 399 -8.57 -23.25 5.73
CA PHE A 399 -9.46 -22.96 6.85
C PHE A 399 -10.05 -21.55 6.74
N ALA A 400 -9.22 -20.54 6.48
CA ALA A 400 -9.64 -19.15 6.34
C ALA A 400 -10.58 -18.96 5.13
N LEU A 401 -10.31 -19.60 4.00
CA LEU A 401 -11.19 -19.58 2.82
C LEU A 401 -12.58 -20.15 3.15
N ARG A 402 -12.64 -21.34 3.76
CA ARG A 402 -13.93 -21.94 4.16
C ARG A 402 -14.65 -21.12 5.22
N PHE A 403 -13.92 -20.58 6.21
CA PHE A 403 -14.49 -19.78 7.27
C PHE A 403 -15.11 -18.49 6.75
N THR A 404 -14.39 -17.78 5.87
CA THR A 404 -14.90 -16.54 5.27
C THR A 404 -16.08 -16.79 4.34
N LYS A 405 -16.14 -17.93 3.65
CA LYS A 405 -17.30 -18.38 2.88
C LYS A 405 -18.54 -18.64 3.75
N ALA A 406 -18.33 -19.18 4.95
CA ALA A 406 -19.40 -19.48 5.90
C ALA A 406 -19.80 -18.27 6.78
N SER A 407 -19.07 -17.16 6.70
CA SER A 407 -19.36 -15.92 7.45
C SER A 407 -19.86 -14.79 6.53
N LYS A 408 -19.93 -13.58 7.06
CA LYS A 408 -20.31 -12.35 6.34
C LYS A 408 -19.20 -11.32 6.48
N ALA A 409 -18.98 -10.54 5.42
CA ALA A 409 -17.99 -9.46 5.43
C ALA A 409 -18.16 -8.50 6.64
N SER A 410 -19.39 -8.18 7.03
CA SER A 410 -19.70 -7.32 8.18
C SER A 410 -19.37 -7.92 9.55
N ARG A 411 -19.00 -9.20 9.61
CA ARG A 411 -18.61 -9.92 10.83
C ARG A 411 -17.12 -10.29 10.85
N ILE A 412 -16.37 -9.84 9.85
CA ILE A 412 -14.92 -9.98 9.76
C ILE A 412 -14.33 -8.62 10.14
N ALA A 413 -13.40 -8.61 11.09
CA ALA A 413 -12.80 -7.38 11.56
C ALA A 413 -11.28 -7.49 11.63
N HIS A 414 -10.63 -6.37 11.32
CA HIS A 414 -9.20 -6.21 11.43
C HIS A 414 -8.84 -5.31 12.62
N ILE A 415 -7.73 -5.63 13.27
CA ILE A 415 -7.07 -4.80 14.26
C ILE A 415 -5.72 -4.38 13.67
N SER A 416 -5.59 -3.11 13.28
CA SER A 416 -4.37 -2.54 12.69
C SER A 416 -3.24 -2.34 13.73
N ARG A 417 -2.87 -3.41 14.42
CA ARG A 417 -1.83 -3.49 15.45
C ARG A 417 -1.05 -4.78 15.26
N VAL A 418 0.25 -4.72 15.51
CA VAL A 418 1.10 -5.91 15.47
C VAL A 418 0.89 -6.70 16.74
N LEU A 419 0.08 -7.75 16.67
CA LEU A 419 -0.29 -8.57 17.83
C LEU A 419 0.32 -9.97 17.80
N TYR A 420 0.95 -10.34 16.69
CA TYR A 420 1.62 -11.61 16.47
C TYR A 420 3.07 -11.40 16.04
N HIS A 421 3.96 -12.19 16.63
CA HIS A 421 5.39 -12.17 16.36
C HIS A 421 5.82 -13.55 15.87
N ARG A 422 5.99 -13.70 14.56
CA ARG A 422 6.40 -14.96 13.94
C ARG A 422 7.90 -15.17 14.14
N ARG A 423 8.30 -16.30 14.70
CA ARG A 423 9.71 -16.64 14.85
C ARG A 423 10.28 -17.15 13.53
N ARG A 424 11.31 -16.48 13.04
CA ARG A 424 12.13 -17.02 11.94
C ARG A 424 13.27 -17.88 12.48
N SER A 425 13.28 -19.15 12.09
CA SER A 425 14.45 -20.01 12.24
C SER A 425 15.41 -19.82 11.06
N ARG A 426 16.72 -19.77 11.33
CA ARG A 426 17.76 -19.85 10.29
C ARG A 426 17.85 -21.24 9.65
N ASN A 427 17.28 -22.27 10.30
CA ASN A 427 17.29 -23.63 9.80
C ASN A 427 15.94 -23.94 9.11
N PRO A 428 15.91 -24.14 7.78
CA PRO A 428 14.68 -24.42 7.03
C PRO A 428 13.89 -25.62 7.56
N ALA A 429 14.58 -26.60 8.18
CA ALA A 429 13.96 -27.76 8.82
C ALA A 429 12.99 -27.41 9.96
N PHE A 430 13.03 -26.17 10.46
CA PHE A 430 12.19 -25.67 11.55
C PHE A 430 11.34 -24.45 11.18
N GLY A 431 11.43 -23.93 9.94
CA GLY A 431 10.67 -22.74 9.50
C GLY A 431 9.32 -23.06 8.85
N SER A 432 9.18 -24.30 8.36
CA SER A 432 7.97 -24.98 7.90
C SER A 432 8.26 -26.48 7.99
N ILE A 433 7.34 -27.27 8.53
CA ILE A 433 7.49 -28.74 8.59
C ILE A 433 7.49 -29.34 7.16
N TYR A 434 6.94 -28.60 6.19
CA TYR A 434 6.78 -29.01 4.80
C TYR A 434 7.72 -28.25 3.87
N ALA A 435 8.14 -28.91 2.79
CA ALA A 435 8.79 -28.24 1.68
C ALA A 435 7.88 -27.17 1.09
N GLU A 436 8.45 -26.03 0.67
CA GLU A 436 7.70 -24.87 0.17
C GLU A 436 6.76 -25.22 -1.00
N GLU A 437 7.17 -26.15 -1.87
CA GLU A 437 6.36 -26.59 -3.00
C GLU A 437 5.08 -27.31 -2.54
N VAL A 438 5.17 -28.15 -1.52
CA VAL A 438 4.03 -28.87 -0.93
C VAL A 438 3.02 -27.88 -0.35
N VAL A 439 3.50 -26.81 0.29
CA VAL A 439 2.64 -25.72 0.81
C VAL A 439 1.91 -25.03 -0.34
N CYS A 440 2.63 -24.64 -1.40
CA CYS A 440 2.04 -23.96 -2.56
C CYS A 440 0.98 -24.82 -3.25
N GLU A 441 1.24 -26.12 -3.43
CA GLU A 441 0.28 -27.07 -3.99
C GLU A 441 -0.97 -27.24 -3.10
N ALA A 442 -0.79 -27.36 -1.78
CA ALA A 442 -1.92 -27.48 -0.85
C ALA A 442 -2.80 -26.23 -0.86
N GLN A 443 -2.19 -25.05 -0.88
CA GLN A 443 -2.89 -23.77 -0.99
C GLN A 443 -3.60 -23.59 -2.35
N GLU A 444 -3.00 -24.04 -3.46
CA GLU A 444 -3.62 -24.04 -4.78
C GLU A 444 -4.86 -24.95 -4.83
N ARG A 445 -4.76 -26.15 -4.23
CA ARG A 445 -5.91 -27.06 -4.07
C ARG A 445 -6.99 -26.42 -3.21
N ALA A 446 -6.62 -25.74 -2.12
CA ALA A 446 -7.57 -25.08 -1.23
C ALA A 446 -8.37 -23.99 -1.94
N LEU A 447 -7.68 -23.16 -2.75
CA LEU A 447 -8.33 -22.13 -3.54
C LEU A 447 -9.21 -22.74 -4.63
N SER A 448 -8.75 -23.79 -5.32
CA SER A 448 -9.54 -24.51 -6.31
C SER A 448 -10.82 -25.09 -5.69
N ASP A 449 -10.72 -25.68 -4.49
CA ASP A 449 -11.86 -26.22 -3.75
C ASP A 449 -12.85 -25.11 -3.33
N TYR A 450 -12.35 -23.96 -2.89
CA TYR A 450 -13.17 -22.79 -2.57
C TYR A 450 -14.02 -22.33 -3.76
N LEU A 451 -13.44 -22.37 -4.96
CA LEU A 451 -14.04 -21.94 -6.23
C LEU A 451 -14.96 -23.00 -6.87
N ASN A 452 -15.07 -24.22 -6.33
CA ASN A 452 -15.91 -25.28 -6.90
C ASN A 452 -17.38 -24.87 -7.10
N ASP A 453 -17.91 -23.98 -6.26
CA ASP A 453 -19.28 -23.46 -6.36
C ASP A 453 -19.40 -22.25 -7.32
N MET A 454 -18.32 -21.87 -7.99
CA MET A 454 -18.26 -20.77 -8.96
C MET A 454 -17.99 -21.36 -10.36
N PRO A 455 -19.03 -21.73 -11.12
CA PRO A 455 -18.86 -22.42 -12.40
C PRO A 455 -17.93 -21.66 -13.35
N GLY A 456 -16.90 -22.36 -13.84
CA GLY A 456 -15.94 -21.83 -14.82
C GLY A 456 -14.84 -20.92 -14.24
N ALA A 457 -14.84 -20.65 -12.92
CA ALA A 457 -13.72 -19.97 -12.28
C ALA A 457 -12.52 -20.93 -12.17
N ILE A 458 -11.32 -20.45 -12.54
CA ILE A 458 -10.09 -21.27 -12.54
C ILE A 458 -9.03 -20.55 -11.72
N ALA A 459 -8.50 -21.23 -10.70
CA ALA A 459 -7.32 -20.79 -9.98
C ALA A 459 -6.04 -21.26 -10.69
N SER A 460 -5.03 -20.41 -10.70
CA SER A 460 -3.68 -20.75 -11.13
C SER A 460 -2.66 -20.04 -10.25
N ARG A 461 -1.41 -20.49 -10.27
CA ARG A 461 -0.31 -19.79 -9.58
C ARG A 461 -0.09 -18.39 -10.14
N GLY A 462 0.23 -17.46 -9.25
CA GLY A 462 0.59 -16.07 -9.56
C GLY A 462 2.09 -15.91 -9.85
N ASN A 463 2.52 -14.65 -9.98
CA ASN A 463 3.90 -14.31 -10.33
C ASN A 463 4.89 -14.49 -9.17
N LEU A 464 4.39 -14.55 -7.92
CA LEU A 464 5.19 -14.76 -6.72
C LEU A 464 4.81 -16.09 -6.06
N ARG A 465 5.75 -16.65 -5.30
CA ARG A 465 5.48 -17.86 -4.50
C ARG A 465 4.37 -17.60 -3.47
N GLY A 466 3.48 -18.56 -3.29
CA GLY A 466 2.32 -18.44 -2.38
C GLY A 466 1.26 -17.45 -2.85
N THR A 467 1.26 -17.06 -4.12
CA THR A 467 0.26 -16.17 -4.72
C THR A 467 -0.48 -16.83 -5.87
N TYR A 468 -1.68 -16.35 -6.15
CA TYR A 468 -2.64 -16.98 -7.06
C TYR A 468 -3.33 -15.94 -7.95
N ARG A 469 -3.81 -16.41 -9.10
CA ARG A 469 -4.70 -15.68 -10.01
C ARG A 469 -5.98 -16.49 -10.14
N VAL A 470 -7.12 -15.83 -10.00
CA VAL A 470 -8.43 -16.40 -10.32
C VAL A 470 -8.93 -15.79 -11.63
N LYS A 471 -9.16 -16.63 -12.64
CA LYS A 471 -9.79 -16.26 -13.90
C LYS A 471 -11.27 -16.65 -13.86
N TYR A 472 -12.16 -15.69 -14.14
CA TYR A 472 -13.60 -15.92 -14.22
C TYR A 472 -14.04 -16.12 -15.67
N PRO A 473 -15.08 -16.92 -15.94
CA PRO A 473 -15.53 -17.16 -17.31
C PRO A 473 -16.29 -15.95 -17.84
N ILE A 474 -16.17 -15.73 -19.15
CA ILE A 474 -17.01 -14.77 -19.89
C ILE A 474 -18.14 -15.57 -20.55
N PRO A 475 -19.41 -15.17 -20.38
CA PRO A 475 -20.54 -15.84 -21.01
C PRO A 475 -20.41 -15.92 -22.53
N THR A 476 -21.01 -16.96 -23.12
CA THR A 476 -21.22 -17.05 -24.57
C THR A 476 -22.72 -16.91 -24.86
N PRO A 477 -23.16 -15.93 -25.68
CA PRO A 477 -22.34 -14.93 -26.37
C PRO A 477 -21.72 -13.90 -25.42
N MET A 478 -20.55 -13.36 -25.81
CA MET A 478 -19.86 -12.32 -25.06
C MET A 478 -20.73 -11.06 -24.96
N PRO A 479 -20.87 -10.41 -23.79
CA PRO A 479 -21.59 -9.15 -23.68
C PRO A 479 -20.92 -8.06 -24.50
N LYS A 480 -21.71 -7.14 -25.07
CA LYS A 480 -21.13 -6.07 -25.87
C LYS A 480 -20.43 -5.03 -24.98
N VAL A 481 -19.21 -4.63 -25.34
CA VAL A 481 -18.45 -3.59 -24.64
C VAL A 481 -18.42 -2.30 -25.47
N SER A 482 -18.81 -1.18 -24.87
CA SER A 482 -18.65 0.17 -25.43
C SER A 482 -17.37 0.81 -24.94
N ILE A 483 -16.37 0.91 -25.82
CA ILE A 483 -15.11 1.60 -25.54
C ILE A 483 -15.28 3.07 -25.91
N ILE A 484 -15.19 3.95 -24.92
CA ILE A 484 -15.41 5.40 -25.03
C ILE A 484 -14.07 6.12 -24.92
N ILE A 485 -13.73 6.87 -25.96
CA ILE A 485 -12.48 7.63 -26.06
C ILE A 485 -12.78 9.12 -26.31
N PRO A 486 -12.77 9.97 -25.28
CA PRO A 486 -12.80 11.42 -25.47
C PRO A 486 -11.45 11.90 -26.00
N THR A 487 -11.46 12.81 -26.98
CA THR A 487 -10.24 13.36 -27.57
C THR A 487 -10.39 14.84 -27.92
N ARG A 488 -9.27 15.56 -27.87
CA ARG A 488 -9.10 16.90 -28.43
C ARG A 488 -7.68 17.04 -28.90
N ASP A 489 -7.50 17.19 -30.21
CA ASP A 489 -6.18 17.29 -30.85
C ASP A 489 -5.25 16.10 -30.53
N GLY A 490 -5.82 14.90 -30.36
CA GLY A 490 -5.06 13.70 -29.96
C GLY A 490 -4.12 13.14 -31.03
N GLY A 491 -4.30 13.50 -32.31
CA GLY A 491 -3.39 13.24 -33.43
C GLY A 491 -2.75 11.84 -33.42
N PRO A 492 -1.40 11.73 -33.35
CA PRO A 492 -0.70 10.45 -33.33
C PRO A 492 -1.04 9.54 -32.13
N LEU A 493 -1.34 10.12 -30.96
CA LEU A 493 -1.65 9.36 -29.75
C LEU A 493 -3.02 8.69 -29.87
N LEU A 494 -4.04 9.44 -30.30
CA LEU A 494 -5.36 8.89 -30.59
C LEU A 494 -5.28 7.75 -31.60
N LYS A 495 -4.52 7.96 -32.69
CA LYS A 495 -4.30 6.91 -33.69
C LYS A 495 -3.66 5.67 -33.07
N LYS A 496 -2.64 5.84 -32.22
CA LYS A 496 -1.98 4.74 -31.51
C LYS A 496 -2.94 4.00 -30.59
N CYS A 497 -3.74 4.73 -29.82
CA CYS A 497 -4.76 4.19 -28.92
C CYS A 497 -5.77 3.33 -29.69
N VAL A 498 -6.43 3.91 -30.70
CA VAL A 498 -7.42 3.21 -31.53
C VAL A 498 -6.83 2.00 -32.23
N GLN A 499 -5.62 2.10 -32.78
CA GLN A 499 -4.94 0.95 -33.41
C GLN A 499 -4.64 -0.16 -32.40
N SER A 500 -4.23 0.19 -31.17
CA SER A 500 -4.02 -0.80 -30.11
C SER A 500 -5.32 -1.49 -29.71
N VAL A 501 -6.43 -0.75 -29.62
CA VAL A 501 -7.75 -1.33 -29.34
C VAL A 501 -8.17 -2.29 -30.46
N LEU A 502 -8.04 -1.89 -31.73
CA LEU A 502 -8.50 -2.69 -32.87
C LEU A 502 -7.62 -3.91 -33.17
N HIS A 503 -6.32 -3.86 -32.86
CA HIS A 503 -5.35 -4.88 -33.30
C HIS A 503 -4.65 -5.62 -32.16
N LYS A 504 -4.74 -5.14 -30.91
CA LYS A 504 -4.13 -5.75 -29.72
C LYS A 504 -5.18 -6.04 -28.63
N THR A 505 -6.41 -6.34 -29.03
CA THR A 505 -7.49 -6.76 -28.11
C THR A 505 -8.10 -8.05 -28.63
N ASP A 506 -8.19 -9.07 -27.77
CA ASP A 506 -8.77 -10.38 -28.12
C ASP A 506 -10.30 -10.47 -27.89
N TYR A 507 -10.89 -9.45 -27.27
CA TYR A 507 -12.32 -9.34 -27.06
C TYR A 507 -13.03 -8.89 -28.35
N SER A 508 -13.91 -9.74 -28.88
CA SER A 508 -14.49 -9.54 -30.21
C SER A 508 -15.76 -8.68 -30.24
N ASN A 509 -16.60 -8.74 -29.21
CA ASN A 509 -17.89 -8.02 -29.18
C ASN A 509 -17.73 -6.59 -28.64
N ILE A 510 -17.02 -5.74 -29.39
CA ILE A 510 -16.78 -4.35 -29.03
C ILE A 510 -17.50 -3.38 -29.95
N GLU A 511 -17.84 -2.22 -29.44
CA GLU A 511 -18.05 -1.00 -30.21
C GLU A 511 -17.10 0.09 -29.73
N LEU A 512 -16.58 0.87 -30.67
CA LEU A 512 -15.66 1.97 -30.40
C LEU A 512 -16.37 3.30 -30.65
N ILE A 513 -16.43 4.15 -29.61
CA ILE A 513 -17.04 5.48 -29.65
C ILE A 513 -15.94 6.49 -29.36
N ILE A 514 -15.64 7.35 -30.32
CA ILE A 514 -14.66 8.43 -30.18
C ILE A 514 -15.43 9.74 -30.10
N VAL A 515 -15.20 10.54 -29.06
CA VAL A 515 -15.88 11.82 -28.89
C VAL A 515 -14.88 12.95 -29.10
N ASP A 516 -15.02 13.65 -30.21
CA ASP A 516 -14.21 14.80 -30.57
C ASP A 516 -14.73 16.07 -29.87
N ASN A 517 -13.88 16.66 -29.02
CA ASN A 517 -14.17 17.94 -28.37
C ASN A 517 -13.40 19.08 -29.02
N GLN A 518 -13.90 19.54 -30.17
CA GLN A 518 -13.39 20.73 -30.88
C GLN A 518 -11.91 20.60 -31.26
N SER A 519 -11.49 19.46 -31.82
CA SER A 519 -10.14 19.34 -32.42
C SER A 519 -9.98 20.34 -33.57
N ASN A 520 -8.81 20.96 -33.65
CA ASN A 520 -8.47 21.98 -34.66
C ASN A 520 -7.24 21.62 -35.49
N THR A 521 -6.60 20.49 -35.19
CA THR A 521 -5.46 19.98 -35.95
C THR A 521 -5.93 19.17 -37.16
N ASP A 522 -5.44 19.53 -38.35
CA ASP A 522 -5.76 18.83 -39.61
C ASP A 522 -5.51 17.32 -39.49
N GLU A 523 -4.43 16.91 -38.83
CA GLU A 523 -4.09 15.50 -38.60
C GLU A 523 -5.18 14.75 -37.80
N THR A 524 -5.71 15.35 -36.74
CA THR A 524 -6.75 14.73 -35.91
C THR A 524 -8.08 14.68 -36.68
N ILE A 525 -8.45 15.78 -37.34
CA ILE A 525 -9.69 15.88 -38.12
C ILE A 525 -9.69 14.86 -39.26
N ASP A 526 -8.58 14.76 -40.00
CA ASP A 526 -8.43 13.80 -41.09
C ASP A 526 -8.49 12.36 -40.58
N TYR A 527 -7.84 12.06 -39.44
CA TYR A 527 -7.89 10.74 -38.84
C TYR A 527 -9.31 10.35 -38.39
N LEU A 528 -10.02 11.27 -37.73
CA LEU A 528 -11.40 11.07 -37.29
C LEU A 528 -12.34 10.82 -38.47
N ARG A 529 -12.18 11.56 -39.58
CA ARG A 529 -12.93 11.33 -40.82
C ARG A 529 -12.67 9.92 -41.36
N VAL A 530 -11.40 9.54 -41.50
CA VAL A 530 -11.00 8.23 -42.05
C VAL A 530 -11.52 7.06 -41.19
N ILE A 531 -11.43 7.15 -39.87
CA ILE A 531 -11.88 6.06 -39.00
C ILE A 531 -13.41 5.92 -39.02
N ALA A 532 -14.14 7.03 -39.07
CA ALA A 532 -15.59 7.05 -39.20
C ALA A 532 -16.05 6.43 -40.54
N GLU A 533 -15.44 6.83 -41.66
CA GLU A 533 -15.72 6.29 -43.00
C GLU A 533 -15.41 4.78 -43.10
N SER A 534 -14.43 4.29 -42.34
CA SER A 534 -14.11 2.86 -42.31
C SER A 534 -15.15 2.00 -41.57
N GLY A 535 -16.10 2.61 -40.87
CA GLY A 535 -17.13 1.92 -40.07
C GLY A 535 -16.60 1.24 -38.80
N ARG A 536 -15.29 1.38 -38.50
CA ARG A 536 -14.64 0.75 -37.34
C ARG A 536 -14.87 1.50 -36.03
N ALA A 537 -15.26 2.76 -36.09
CA ALA A 537 -15.59 3.57 -34.91
C ALA A 537 -16.76 4.52 -35.21
N LYS A 538 -17.55 4.79 -34.18
CA LYS A 538 -18.56 5.85 -34.17
C LYS A 538 -17.91 7.12 -33.65
N VAL A 539 -17.73 8.12 -34.52
CA VAL A 539 -17.20 9.42 -34.13
C VAL A 539 -18.35 10.37 -33.82
N LEU A 540 -18.32 10.96 -32.63
CA LEU A 540 -19.30 11.92 -32.14
C LEU A 540 -18.64 13.29 -31.98
N THR A 541 -19.34 14.34 -32.37
CA THR A 541 -18.90 15.72 -32.13
C THR A 541 -19.51 16.24 -30.84
N TYR A 542 -18.68 16.80 -29.97
CA TYR A 542 -19.10 17.46 -28.73
C TYR A 542 -18.63 18.92 -28.74
N ASP A 543 -19.49 19.80 -29.22
CA ASP A 543 -19.21 21.23 -29.44
C ASP A 543 -19.55 22.10 -28.22
N LEU A 544 -18.99 21.74 -27.07
CA LEU A 544 -19.12 22.48 -25.81
C LEU A 544 -17.75 22.62 -25.14
N PRO A 545 -17.58 23.55 -24.16
CA PRO A 545 -16.34 23.66 -23.41
C PRO A 545 -15.89 22.32 -22.81
N PHE A 546 -14.58 22.10 -22.76
CA PHE A 546 -14.02 20.83 -22.27
C PHE A 546 -14.48 20.53 -20.85
N ASN A 547 -15.19 19.41 -20.72
CA ASN A 547 -15.63 18.82 -19.47
C ASN A 547 -15.56 17.30 -19.66
N TYR A 548 -14.54 16.66 -19.09
CA TYR A 548 -14.31 15.23 -19.23
C TYR A 548 -15.52 14.41 -18.77
N SER A 549 -16.13 14.82 -17.65
CA SER A 549 -17.31 14.16 -17.10
C SER A 549 -18.51 14.25 -18.05
N SER A 550 -18.82 15.45 -18.56
CA SER A 550 -19.94 15.62 -19.52
C SER A 550 -19.71 14.90 -20.84
N ILE A 551 -18.48 14.94 -21.38
CA ILE A 551 -18.14 14.27 -22.63
C ILE A 551 -18.38 12.76 -22.50
N ASN A 552 -17.96 12.15 -21.39
CA ASN A 552 -18.19 10.73 -21.15
C ASN A 552 -19.66 10.41 -20.89
N ASN A 553 -20.39 11.24 -20.13
CA ASN A 553 -21.83 11.07 -19.93
C ASN A 553 -22.58 11.09 -21.28
N PHE A 554 -22.29 12.08 -22.13
CA PHE A 554 -22.82 12.19 -23.49
C PHE A 554 -22.50 10.96 -24.35
N ALA A 555 -21.27 10.45 -24.29
CA ALA A 555 -20.88 9.25 -25.03
C ALA A 555 -21.70 8.01 -24.64
N VAL A 556 -22.01 7.87 -23.34
CA VAL A 556 -22.79 6.74 -22.80
C VAL A 556 -24.24 6.74 -23.32
N GLU A 557 -24.84 7.90 -23.58
CA GLU A 557 -26.17 8.00 -24.21
C GLU A 557 -26.20 7.39 -25.61
N HIS A 558 -25.04 7.37 -26.27
CA HIS A 558 -24.85 6.82 -27.61
C HIS A 558 -24.27 5.41 -27.63
N ALA A 559 -24.02 4.82 -26.46
CA ALA A 559 -23.48 3.49 -26.25
C ALA A 559 -24.58 2.42 -26.18
N SER A 560 -24.37 1.30 -26.84
CA SER A 560 -25.27 0.14 -26.88
C SER A 560 -24.77 -1.06 -26.07
N GLY A 561 -23.50 -1.05 -25.64
CA GLY A 561 -22.89 -2.11 -24.86
C GLY A 561 -23.47 -2.25 -23.44
N GLU A 562 -23.49 -3.48 -22.94
CA GLU A 562 -23.87 -3.79 -21.56
C GLU A 562 -22.76 -3.38 -20.59
N ILE A 563 -21.52 -3.39 -21.07
CA ILE A 563 -20.32 -2.99 -20.36
C ILE A 563 -19.76 -1.72 -20.99
N LEU A 564 -19.36 -0.77 -20.15
CA LEU A 564 -18.67 0.46 -20.54
C LEU A 564 -17.17 0.31 -20.23
N CYS A 565 -16.33 0.76 -21.16
CA CYS A 565 -14.90 0.93 -20.96
C CYS A 565 -14.55 2.40 -21.25
N PHE A 566 -14.21 3.15 -20.21
CA PHE A 566 -13.70 4.52 -20.35
C PHE A 566 -12.19 4.44 -20.55
N LEU A 567 -11.70 5.03 -21.65
CA LEU A 567 -10.32 4.92 -22.09
C LEU A 567 -9.83 6.28 -22.58
N ASN A 568 -8.72 6.80 -22.03
CA ASN A 568 -8.14 8.04 -22.54
C ASN A 568 -7.52 7.84 -23.94
N ASP A 569 -7.46 8.93 -24.71
CA ASP A 569 -6.92 8.93 -26.08
C ASP A 569 -5.39 8.73 -26.16
N ASP A 570 -4.69 8.81 -25.04
CA ASP A 570 -3.24 8.62 -24.87
C ASP A 570 -2.89 7.31 -24.13
N VAL A 571 -3.76 6.30 -24.23
CA VAL A 571 -3.52 4.95 -23.70
C VAL A 571 -3.19 3.98 -24.83
N GLU A 572 -2.28 3.04 -24.60
CA GLU A 572 -1.95 1.97 -25.55
C GLU A 572 -2.03 0.61 -24.87
N ALA A 573 -2.85 -0.30 -25.41
CA ALA A 573 -2.90 -1.69 -24.96
C ALA A 573 -1.60 -2.43 -25.29
N ILE A 574 -1.05 -3.16 -24.32
CA ILE A 574 0.18 -3.95 -24.45
C ILE A 574 -0.12 -5.45 -24.43
N CYS A 575 -1.01 -5.90 -23.54
CA CYS A 575 -1.45 -7.28 -23.42
C CYS A 575 -2.74 -7.51 -24.19
N ASN A 576 -2.83 -8.54 -25.03
CA ASN A 576 -4.01 -8.79 -25.86
C ASN A 576 -5.29 -9.13 -25.06
N ASP A 577 -5.14 -9.74 -23.89
CA ASP A 577 -6.22 -10.20 -23.01
C ASP A 577 -6.71 -9.12 -22.02
N TRP A 578 -6.22 -7.88 -22.13
CA TRP A 578 -6.51 -6.81 -21.18
C TRP A 578 -8.01 -6.58 -20.97
N LEU A 579 -8.78 -6.50 -22.05
CA LEU A 579 -10.21 -6.23 -21.97
C LEU A 579 -10.98 -7.46 -21.49
N SER A 580 -10.61 -8.65 -21.95
CA SER A 580 -11.17 -9.92 -21.49
C SER A 580 -10.98 -10.10 -19.97
N GLU A 581 -9.79 -9.81 -19.45
CA GLU A 581 -9.49 -9.81 -18.01
C GLU A 581 -10.41 -8.83 -17.28
N MET A 582 -10.48 -7.56 -17.70
CA MET A 582 -11.29 -6.56 -17.01
C MET A 582 -12.79 -6.86 -17.06
N VAL A 583 -13.30 -7.34 -18.22
CA VAL A 583 -14.70 -7.71 -18.39
C VAL A 583 -15.06 -8.91 -17.52
N SER A 584 -14.20 -9.94 -17.45
CA SER A 584 -14.46 -11.11 -16.60
C SER A 584 -14.68 -10.73 -15.13
N GLN A 585 -13.93 -9.73 -14.65
CA GLN A 585 -14.08 -9.20 -13.29
C GLN A 585 -15.32 -8.30 -13.17
N ALA A 586 -15.59 -7.44 -14.16
CA ALA A 586 -16.72 -6.50 -14.15
C ALA A 586 -18.08 -7.19 -14.28
N LEU A 587 -18.12 -8.45 -14.72
CA LEU A 587 -19.34 -9.26 -14.76
C LEU A 587 -19.73 -9.84 -13.40
N ARG A 588 -18.81 -9.84 -12.44
CA ARG A 588 -19.10 -10.33 -11.09
C ARG A 588 -20.11 -9.40 -10.40
N PRO A 589 -21.23 -9.92 -9.85
CA PRO A 589 -22.31 -9.10 -9.29
C PRO A 589 -21.85 -8.10 -8.23
N GLU A 590 -20.85 -8.45 -7.45
CA GLU A 590 -20.35 -7.67 -6.32
C GLU A 590 -19.23 -6.68 -6.67
N ILE A 591 -18.73 -6.71 -7.91
CA ILE A 591 -17.74 -5.75 -8.43
C ILE A 591 -18.47 -4.65 -9.20
N GLY A 592 -18.17 -3.39 -8.90
CA GLY A 592 -18.79 -2.24 -9.56
C GLY A 592 -17.93 -1.64 -10.67
N ILE A 593 -16.63 -1.53 -10.43
CA ILE A 593 -15.63 -0.95 -11.34
C ILE A 593 -14.37 -1.80 -11.31
N VAL A 594 -13.73 -1.95 -12.48
CA VAL A 594 -12.44 -2.60 -12.65
C VAL A 594 -11.43 -1.63 -13.27
N GLY A 595 -10.25 -1.50 -12.67
CA GLY A 595 -9.15 -0.70 -13.21
C GLY A 595 -7.94 -1.54 -13.63
N ALA A 596 -7.22 -1.04 -14.64
CA ALA A 596 -6.03 -1.67 -15.19
C ALA A 596 -4.74 -1.25 -14.46
N LYS A 597 -3.64 -1.99 -14.69
CA LYS A 597 -2.28 -1.53 -14.38
C LYS A 597 -1.81 -0.61 -15.50
N LEU A 598 -1.52 0.65 -15.17
CA LEU A 598 -0.99 1.61 -16.15
C LEU A 598 0.49 1.85 -15.92
N LEU A 599 1.25 1.78 -17.00
CA LEU A 599 2.67 2.04 -17.04
C LEU A 599 2.95 3.36 -17.76
N TYR A 600 4.00 4.04 -17.31
CA TYR A 600 4.69 5.03 -18.13
C TYR A 600 5.40 4.34 -19.31
N PRO A 601 5.74 5.08 -20.38
CA PRO A 601 6.44 4.52 -21.55
C PRO A 601 7.83 3.93 -21.25
N ASP A 602 8.36 4.16 -20.06
CA ASP A 602 9.63 3.62 -19.58
C ASP A 602 9.46 2.47 -18.58
N ASP A 603 8.31 1.77 -18.62
CA ASP A 603 8.00 0.58 -17.82
C ASP A 603 7.96 0.80 -16.30
N PHE A 604 7.76 2.05 -15.86
CA PHE A 604 7.44 2.36 -14.47
C PHE A 604 5.94 2.41 -14.24
N ILE A 605 5.49 1.91 -13.09
CA ILE A 605 4.10 1.97 -12.66
C ILE A 605 3.67 3.43 -12.53
N GLN A 606 2.59 3.77 -13.23
CA GLN A 606 1.87 5.03 -13.05
C GLN A 606 0.62 4.82 -12.19
N HIS A 607 -0.08 3.70 -12.37
CA HIS A 607 -1.28 3.35 -11.63
C HIS A 607 -1.31 1.88 -11.25
N ALA A 608 -1.36 1.63 -9.93
CA ALA A 608 -1.68 0.34 -9.34
C ALA A 608 -2.86 0.47 -8.35
N GLY A 609 -3.86 1.28 -8.76
CA GLY A 609 -5.00 1.70 -7.94
C GLY A 609 -4.74 2.95 -7.08
N VAL A 610 -5.80 3.44 -6.43
CA VAL A 610 -5.82 4.71 -5.69
C VAL A 610 -6.26 4.50 -4.24
N VAL A 611 -5.54 5.15 -3.33
CA VAL A 611 -5.85 5.24 -1.89
C VAL A 611 -6.24 6.67 -1.53
N ILE A 612 -7.29 6.80 -0.74
CA ILE A 612 -7.80 8.09 -0.26
C ILE A 612 -6.94 8.58 0.91
N GLY A 613 -6.70 9.89 0.95
CA GLY A 613 -5.90 10.58 1.93
C GLY A 613 -4.43 10.78 1.55
N ILE A 614 -3.89 10.01 0.58
CA ILE A 614 -2.52 10.22 0.11
C ILE A 614 -2.39 11.64 -0.47
N GLY A 615 -1.34 12.38 -0.06
CA GLY A 615 -1.16 13.79 -0.45
C GLY A 615 -2.22 14.75 0.13
N GLY A 616 -3.07 14.28 1.05
CA GLY A 616 -4.20 15.02 1.61
C GLY A 616 -5.47 14.97 0.75
N TYR A 617 -5.55 14.09 -0.25
CA TYR A 617 -6.74 13.89 -1.07
C TYR A 617 -6.82 12.45 -1.58
N ALA A 618 -6.09 12.08 -2.63
CA ALA A 618 -6.07 10.74 -3.22
C ALA A 618 -4.75 10.55 -3.99
N GLY A 619 -4.17 9.36 -3.95
CA GLY A 619 -2.89 9.08 -4.60
C GLY A 619 -2.78 7.67 -5.17
N HIS A 620 -1.99 7.53 -6.23
CA HIS A 620 -1.75 6.27 -6.93
C HIS A 620 -0.68 5.48 -6.19
N VAL A 621 -1.03 4.33 -5.64
CA VAL A 621 -0.06 3.54 -4.89
C VAL A 621 0.96 2.86 -5.79
N HIS A 622 2.18 2.61 -5.28
CA HIS A 622 3.31 2.02 -6.02
C HIS A 622 3.77 2.84 -7.23
N LYS A 623 3.39 4.12 -7.33
CA LYS A 623 3.80 5.00 -8.43
C LYS A 623 5.34 5.09 -8.47
N LEU A 624 5.89 5.05 -9.67
CA LEU A 624 7.33 5.04 -9.97
C LEU A 624 8.07 3.76 -9.56
N TYR A 625 7.37 2.66 -9.23
CA TYR A 625 8.01 1.36 -9.06
C TYR A 625 8.22 0.74 -10.46
N PRO A 626 9.27 -0.05 -10.68
CA PRO A 626 9.39 -0.84 -11.91
C PRO A 626 8.16 -1.73 -12.12
N ALA A 627 7.74 -1.96 -13.36
CA ALA A 627 6.56 -2.77 -13.69
C ALA A 627 6.59 -4.17 -13.06
N THR A 628 7.78 -4.77 -12.93
CA THR A 628 8.03 -6.10 -12.36
C THR A 628 8.16 -6.10 -10.83
N HIS A 629 8.28 -4.93 -10.20
CA HIS A 629 8.50 -4.85 -8.77
C HIS A 629 7.24 -5.33 -8.02
N PRO A 630 7.38 -6.25 -7.04
CA PRO A 630 6.24 -6.87 -6.36
C PRO A 630 5.43 -5.87 -5.51
N GLY A 631 6.03 -4.75 -5.13
CA GLY A 631 5.40 -3.74 -4.31
C GLY A 631 5.33 -4.14 -2.84
N TYR A 632 4.57 -3.37 -2.06
CA TYR A 632 4.40 -3.66 -0.64
C TYR A 632 3.64 -4.97 -0.45
N ALA A 633 4.24 -5.93 0.26
CA ALA A 633 3.67 -7.25 0.50
C ALA A 633 3.18 -7.96 -0.78
N GLY A 634 3.85 -7.75 -1.92
CA GLY A 634 3.45 -8.34 -3.20
C GLY A 634 2.23 -7.69 -3.87
N ARG A 635 1.62 -6.67 -3.26
CA ARG A 635 0.35 -6.10 -3.73
C ARG A 635 0.41 -5.48 -5.14
N ALA A 636 1.57 -5.12 -5.70
CA ALA A 636 1.63 -4.55 -7.06
C ALA A 636 1.50 -5.61 -8.18
N VAL A 637 1.35 -6.88 -7.81
CA VAL A 637 1.15 -8.02 -8.73
C VAL A 637 -0.03 -8.92 -8.32
N LEU A 638 -0.92 -8.43 -7.46
CA LEU A 638 -2.08 -9.18 -6.95
C LEU A 638 -3.40 -8.46 -7.24
N VAL A 639 -4.42 -9.22 -7.63
CA VAL A 639 -5.79 -8.70 -7.77
C VAL A 639 -6.28 -8.31 -6.38
N GLN A 640 -6.87 -7.13 -6.25
CA GLN A 640 -7.31 -6.65 -4.94
C GLN A 640 -8.39 -5.59 -5.04
N ASN A 641 -9.09 -5.39 -3.93
CA ASN A 641 -9.97 -4.24 -3.75
C ASN A 641 -9.19 -3.02 -3.28
N LEU A 642 -9.55 -1.86 -3.82
CA LEU A 642 -9.01 -0.53 -3.48
C LEU A 642 -10.17 0.47 -3.43
N SER A 643 -9.93 1.69 -2.92
CA SER A 643 -11.00 2.68 -2.82
C SER A 643 -11.36 3.31 -4.15
N ALA A 644 -10.40 3.42 -5.07
CA ALA A 644 -10.62 3.94 -6.41
C ALA A 644 -9.61 3.39 -7.43
N VAL A 645 -9.98 3.52 -8.70
CA VAL A 645 -9.10 3.34 -9.86
C VAL A 645 -9.21 4.59 -10.75
N THR A 646 -8.30 4.74 -11.71
CA THR A 646 -8.28 5.93 -12.56
C THR A 646 -9.16 5.80 -13.80
N GLY A 647 -9.74 6.92 -14.24
CA GLY A 647 -10.54 7.03 -15.47
C GLY A 647 -9.74 6.85 -16.76
N ALA A 648 -8.41 6.79 -16.70
CA ALA A 648 -7.60 6.55 -17.90
C ALA A 648 -7.87 5.17 -18.53
N CYS A 649 -8.19 4.15 -17.73
CA CYS A 649 -8.73 2.89 -18.21
C CYS A 649 -9.55 2.23 -17.09
N MET A 650 -10.88 2.29 -17.20
CA MET A 650 -11.79 1.66 -16.25
C MET A 650 -12.99 1.00 -16.94
N VAL A 651 -13.43 -0.14 -16.42
CA VAL A 651 -14.53 -0.94 -16.97
C VAL A 651 -15.63 -1.12 -15.92
N MET A 652 -16.89 -0.94 -16.32
CA MET A 652 -18.05 -1.14 -15.44
C MET A 652 -19.34 -1.46 -16.21
N ARG A 653 -20.35 -1.98 -15.50
CA ARG A 653 -21.67 -2.23 -16.10
C ARG A 653 -22.38 -0.91 -16.40
N ARG A 654 -22.94 -0.79 -17.61
CA ARG A 654 -23.72 0.39 -18.04
C ARG A 654 -24.92 0.65 -17.13
N SER A 655 -25.58 -0.42 -16.68
CA SER A 655 -26.73 -0.32 -15.76
C SER A 655 -26.38 0.34 -14.44
N LEU A 656 -25.21 0.02 -13.87
CA LEU A 656 -24.73 0.63 -12.63
C LEU A 656 -24.32 2.09 -12.84
N PHE A 657 -23.64 2.40 -13.94
CA PHE A 657 -23.29 3.77 -14.28
C PHE A 657 -24.53 4.67 -14.39
N GLY A 658 -25.55 4.20 -15.11
CA GLY A 658 -26.82 4.91 -15.24
C GLY A 658 -27.58 5.05 -13.91
N ALA A 659 -27.60 4.01 -13.08
CA ALA A 659 -28.25 4.05 -11.77
C ALA A 659 -27.63 5.09 -10.81
N LEU A 660 -26.34 5.41 -10.98
CA LEU A 660 -25.61 6.40 -10.19
C LEU A 660 -25.60 7.80 -10.82
N GLY A 661 -26.26 8.00 -11.96
CA GLY A 661 -26.30 9.29 -12.66
C GLY A 661 -24.98 9.66 -13.35
N GLY A 662 -24.11 8.68 -13.64
CA GLY A 662 -22.85 8.90 -14.34
C GLY A 662 -21.79 9.68 -13.56
N PHE A 663 -20.93 10.40 -14.28
CA PHE A 663 -19.91 11.29 -13.69
C PHE A 663 -20.50 12.62 -13.21
N ASP A 664 -19.96 13.19 -12.13
CA ASP A 664 -20.34 14.52 -11.62
C ASP A 664 -19.74 15.63 -12.49
N GLU A 665 -20.45 15.98 -13.55
CA GLU A 665 -20.04 17.03 -14.48
C GLU A 665 -20.12 18.46 -13.94
N ARG A 666 -20.88 18.67 -12.86
CA ARG A 666 -21.09 19.99 -12.26
C ARG A 666 -19.89 20.35 -11.39
N ASN A 667 -19.49 19.46 -10.50
CA ASN A 667 -18.49 19.75 -9.48
C ASN A 667 -17.09 19.24 -9.86
N LEU A 668 -17.01 18.21 -10.72
CA LEU A 668 -15.77 17.53 -11.08
C LEU A 668 -15.58 17.45 -12.61
N PRO A 669 -15.51 18.58 -13.33
CA PRO A 669 -15.41 18.58 -14.79
C PRO A 669 -14.09 17.98 -15.33
N VAL A 670 -12.99 17.96 -14.56
CA VAL A 670 -11.67 17.55 -15.07
C VAL A 670 -10.89 16.62 -14.11
N ALA A 671 -10.76 16.96 -12.83
CA ALA A 671 -10.06 16.13 -11.85
C ALA A 671 -11.03 15.38 -10.93
N PHE A 672 -10.59 14.23 -10.41
CA PHE A 672 -11.26 13.43 -9.38
C PHE A 672 -12.62 12.84 -9.75
N ASN A 673 -13.12 13.01 -10.97
CA ASN A 673 -14.38 12.43 -11.42
C ASN A 673 -14.39 10.89 -11.32
N ASP A 674 -13.26 10.25 -11.62
CA ASP A 674 -13.01 8.83 -11.48
C ASP A 674 -13.04 8.37 -10.02
N VAL A 675 -12.35 9.11 -9.14
CA VAL A 675 -12.31 8.86 -7.69
C VAL A 675 -13.70 9.01 -7.07
N ASP A 676 -14.42 10.08 -7.39
CA ASP A 676 -15.78 10.31 -6.90
C ASP A 676 -16.75 9.20 -7.33
N LEU A 677 -16.71 8.81 -8.61
CA LEU A 677 -17.53 7.72 -9.11
C LEU A 677 -17.23 6.40 -8.39
N CYS A 678 -15.94 6.09 -8.17
CA CYS A 678 -15.54 4.91 -7.40
C CYS A 678 -16.10 4.94 -5.96
N LEU A 679 -16.01 6.08 -5.28
CA LEU A 679 -16.51 6.22 -3.92
C LEU A 679 -18.04 6.13 -3.86
N ARG A 680 -18.78 6.70 -4.83
CA ARG A 680 -20.24 6.52 -4.94
C ARG A 680 -20.65 5.07 -5.22
N VAL A 681 -19.89 4.37 -6.08
CA VAL A 681 -20.09 2.93 -6.31
C VAL A 681 -19.86 2.13 -5.02
N GLY A 682 -18.87 2.53 -4.21
CA GLY A 682 -18.63 1.98 -2.88
C GLY A 682 -19.76 2.24 -1.88
N GLU A 683 -20.33 3.46 -1.85
CA GLU A 683 -21.44 3.84 -0.97
C GLU A 683 -22.68 2.94 -1.16
N VAL A 684 -22.93 2.46 -2.39
CA VAL A 684 -24.05 1.54 -2.70
C VAL A 684 -23.66 0.05 -2.58
N GLY A 685 -22.49 -0.26 -2.02
CA GLY A 685 -22.10 -1.61 -1.60
C GLY A 685 -21.34 -2.45 -2.63
N TYR A 686 -20.96 -1.89 -3.78
CA TYR A 686 -20.09 -2.59 -4.73
C TYR A 686 -18.61 -2.39 -4.38
N ARG A 687 -17.79 -3.35 -4.78
CA ARG A 687 -16.34 -3.26 -4.62
C ARG A 687 -15.69 -2.68 -5.88
N ILE A 688 -14.64 -1.90 -5.68
CA ILE A 688 -13.76 -1.45 -6.76
C ILE A 688 -12.58 -2.42 -6.80
N LEU A 689 -12.29 -2.95 -7.99
CA LEU A 689 -11.27 -3.96 -8.20
C LEU A 689 -10.16 -3.39 -9.08
N TRP A 690 -8.92 -3.68 -8.71
CA TRP A 690 -7.76 -3.43 -9.55
C TRP A 690 -7.11 -4.75 -9.92
N THR A 691 -6.80 -4.94 -11.20
CA THR A 691 -6.14 -6.15 -11.71
C THR A 691 -4.75 -5.82 -12.27
N PRO A 692 -3.69 -6.55 -11.84
CA PRO A 692 -2.35 -6.40 -12.40
C PRO A 692 -2.20 -7.05 -13.78
N TYR A 693 -3.23 -7.77 -14.26
CA TYR A 693 -3.18 -8.60 -15.46
C TYR A 693 -3.72 -7.90 -16.72
N ALA A 694 -4.34 -6.73 -16.58
CA ALA A 694 -4.63 -5.83 -17.70
C ALA A 694 -3.59 -4.70 -17.69
N ILE A 695 -2.60 -4.76 -18.58
CA ILE A 695 -1.46 -3.83 -18.60
C ILE A 695 -1.49 -2.98 -19.87
N LEU A 696 -1.49 -1.65 -19.67
CA LEU A 696 -1.48 -0.66 -20.74
C LEU A 696 -0.44 0.43 -20.45
N TYR A 697 0.09 1.05 -21.51
CA TYR A 697 0.83 2.31 -21.37
C TYR A 697 -0.13 3.48 -21.32
N HIS A 698 0.21 4.50 -20.54
CA HIS A 698 -0.48 5.78 -20.54
C HIS A 698 0.56 6.90 -20.66
N TYR A 699 0.52 7.63 -21.77
CA TYR A 699 1.52 8.63 -22.16
C TYR A 699 1.36 10.00 -21.44
N GLU A 700 0.64 10.01 -20.31
CA GLU A 700 0.27 11.12 -19.42
C GLU A 700 1.01 12.45 -19.64
N SER A 701 0.24 13.54 -19.71
CA SER A 701 0.65 14.96 -19.88
C SER A 701 0.69 15.49 -21.31
N TYR A 702 0.26 14.72 -22.31
CA TYR A 702 0.20 15.21 -23.70
C TYR A 702 -1.14 15.90 -24.03
N SER A 703 -2.30 15.31 -23.71
CA SER A 703 -3.63 15.89 -24.05
C SER A 703 -4.17 16.86 -22.98
N ARG A 704 -3.99 16.56 -21.69
CA ARG A 704 -4.53 17.37 -20.57
C ARG A 704 -3.67 18.60 -20.20
N GLY A 705 -2.34 18.48 -20.37
CA GLY A 705 -1.34 19.44 -19.87
C GLY A 705 -1.29 19.54 -18.33
N ASP A 706 -0.30 20.25 -17.79
CA ASP A 706 -0.12 20.42 -16.34
C ASP A 706 -1.24 21.29 -15.74
N ASP A 707 -1.91 20.80 -14.68
CA ASP A 707 -2.91 21.56 -13.92
C ASP A 707 -2.30 22.83 -13.26
N GLN A 708 -0.97 22.89 -13.17
CA GLN A 708 -0.21 24.06 -12.73
C GLN A 708 0.15 25.03 -13.87
N ALA A 709 -0.14 24.71 -15.13
CA ALA A 709 0.29 25.50 -16.30
C ALA A 709 -0.32 26.90 -16.38
N SER A 710 -1.57 27.11 -15.93
CA SER A 710 -2.23 28.43 -15.93
C SER A 710 -2.91 28.75 -14.60
N PRO A 711 -3.11 30.05 -14.26
CA PRO A 711 -3.90 30.46 -13.11
C PRO A 711 -5.32 29.88 -13.11
N GLU A 712 -6.00 29.80 -14.25
CA GLU A 712 -7.35 29.24 -14.31
C GLU A 712 -7.35 27.73 -14.05
N LYS A 713 -6.41 26.97 -14.62
CA LYS A 713 -6.29 25.51 -14.38
C LYS A 713 -6.03 25.22 -12.91
N ARG A 714 -5.14 26.00 -12.26
CA ARG A 714 -4.87 25.89 -10.82
C ARG A 714 -6.11 26.20 -9.98
N ALA A 715 -6.83 27.26 -10.32
CA ALA A 715 -8.04 27.64 -9.60
C ALA A 715 -9.15 26.58 -9.75
N ARG A 716 -9.33 26.00 -10.94
CA ARG A 716 -10.25 24.86 -11.15
C ARG A 716 -9.86 23.66 -10.31
N PHE A 717 -8.62 23.18 -10.42
CA PHE A 717 -8.13 22.02 -9.69
C PHE A 717 -8.30 22.21 -8.17
N GLN A 718 -8.06 23.42 -7.67
CA GLN A 718 -8.27 23.74 -6.26
C GLN A 718 -9.75 23.65 -5.85
N ARG A 719 -10.69 24.12 -6.68
CA ARG A 719 -12.13 23.98 -6.41
C ARG A 719 -12.59 22.52 -6.40
N GLU A 720 -12.17 21.72 -7.38
CA GLU A 720 -12.48 20.29 -7.46
C GLU A 720 -11.92 19.54 -6.25
N LYS A 721 -10.68 19.87 -5.84
CA LYS A 721 -10.06 19.33 -4.63
C LYS A 721 -10.83 19.71 -3.37
N GLU A 722 -11.24 20.96 -3.21
CA GLU A 722 -12.02 21.42 -2.05
C GLU A 722 -13.37 20.72 -1.99
N TYR A 723 -14.04 20.52 -3.13
CA TYR A 723 -15.25 19.72 -3.22
C TYR A 723 -15.02 18.28 -2.75
N MET A 724 -13.98 17.60 -3.26
CA MET A 724 -13.66 16.23 -2.84
C MET A 724 -13.40 16.12 -1.34
N ILE A 725 -12.62 17.04 -0.78
CA ILE A 725 -12.32 17.07 0.65
C ILE A 725 -13.61 17.23 1.47
N ALA A 726 -14.52 18.09 1.03
CA ALA A 726 -15.76 18.36 1.72
C ALA A 726 -16.79 17.21 1.57
N ARG A 727 -17.03 16.72 0.35
CA ARG A 727 -18.02 15.69 0.04
C ARG A 727 -17.71 14.35 0.70
N TRP A 728 -16.44 14.00 0.78
CA TRP A 728 -15.99 12.68 1.24
C TRP A 728 -15.36 12.71 2.64
N ASP A 729 -15.37 13.87 3.31
CA ASP A 729 -14.68 14.11 4.58
C ASP A 729 -13.28 13.48 4.61
N ILE A 730 -12.49 13.73 3.55
CA ILE A 730 -11.19 13.08 3.33
C ILE A 730 -10.27 13.22 4.56
N SER A 731 -10.41 14.31 5.31
CA SER A 731 -9.62 14.54 6.51
C SER A 731 -9.87 13.49 7.60
N ASN A 732 -11.07 12.91 7.68
CA ASN A 732 -11.37 11.83 8.63
C ASN A 732 -11.58 10.47 7.95
N PHE A 733 -11.42 10.41 6.63
CA PHE A 733 -11.60 9.18 5.87
C PHE A 733 -10.54 8.14 6.25
N SER A 734 -11.00 6.97 6.70
CA SER A 734 -10.17 5.81 6.97
C SER A 734 -10.31 4.84 5.80
N ASP A 735 -9.34 4.84 4.90
CA ASP A 735 -9.33 3.94 3.74
C ASP A 735 -9.20 2.47 4.19
N PRO A 736 -10.19 1.60 3.96
CA PRO A 736 -10.18 0.23 4.46
C PRO A 736 -9.08 -0.62 3.80
N TYR A 737 -8.60 -0.22 2.62
CA TYR A 737 -7.59 -0.96 1.87
C TYR A 737 -6.15 -0.48 2.16
N TYR A 738 -5.99 0.44 3.12
CA TYR A 738 -4.72 1.04 3.50
C TYR A 738 -4.53 1.14 5.01
N ASN A 739 -3.52 0.43 5.54
CA ASN A 739 -3.29 0.36 6.99
C ASN A 739 -2.88 1.73 7.58
N GLY A 740 -3.45 2.07 8.75
CA GLY A 740 -3.18 3.32 9.46
C GLY A 740 -1.72 3.51 9.91
N ASN A 741 -0.94 2.45 10.00
CA ASN A 741 0.50 2.49 10.32
C ASN A 741 1.37 2.96 9.15
N LEU A 742 0.81 3.07 7.94
CA LEU A 742 1.49 3.48 6.72
C LEU A 742 1.26 4.96 6.42
N THR A 743 2.22 5.61 5.76
CA THR A 743 2.18 7.05 5.50
C THR A 743 1.15 7.43 4.44
N LEU A 744 0.46 8.55 4.64
CA LEU A 744 -0.32 9.20 3.57
C LEU A 744 0.46 10.32 2.88
N ASP A 745 1.73 10.51 3.22
CA ASP A 745 2.54 11.58 2.62
C ASP A 745 3.16 11.12 1.29
N ARG A 746 3.14 9.80 0.99
CA ARG A 746 3.77 9.17 -0.18
C ARG A 746 3.01 7.95 -0.68
N GLU A 747 3.34 7.57 -1.91
CA GLU A 747 2.80 6.43 -2.64
C GLU A 747 3.52 5.08 -2.38
N ASP A 748 4.48 5.02 -1.43
CA ASP A 748 5.48 3.95 -1.30
C ASP A 748 5.23 2.94 -0.16
N TYR A 749 4.11 3.04 0.57
CA TYR A 749 3.81 2.19 1.74
C TYR A 749 4.88 2.26 2.84
N SER A 750 5.64 3.34 2.93
CA SER A 750 6.56 3.52 4.05
C SER A 750 5.83 3.79 5.37
N LEU A 751 6.51 3.56 6.50
CA LEU A 751 5.92 3.77 7.83
C LEU A 751 5.50 5.22 8.05
N ALA A 752 4.36 5.41 8.68
CA ALA A 752 3.90 6.72 9.09
C ALA A 752 4.76 7.26 10.23
N ASN A 753 5.19 8.52 10.13
CA ASN A 753 5.78 9.25 11.26
C ASN A 753 4.81 9.34 12.46
N PHE A 754 3.50 9.29 12.20
CA PHE A 754 2.46 9.25 13.21
C PHE A 754 1.33 8.34 12.70
N PRO A 755 1.32 7.07 13.13
CA PRO A 755 0.28 6.12 12.79
C PRO A 755 -1.12 6.64 13.13
N ARG A 756 -2.09 6.38 12.23
CA ARG A 756 -3.51 6.74 12.38
C ARG A 756 -4.31 5.62 13.05
N VAL A 757 -3.68 4.90 13.98
CA VAL A 757 -4.30 3.76 14.66
C VAL A 757 -4.93 4.20 15.98
N ASN A 758 -6.15 3.74 16.21
CA ASN A 758 -6.87 4.06 17.44
C ASN A 758 -6.28 3.29 18.64
N SER A 759 -6.34 3.89 19.82
CA SER A 759 -6.02 3.26 21.10
C SER A 759 -7.30 3.25 21.93
N PRO A 760 -8.01 2.11 22.04
CA PRO A 760 -9.34 2.06 22.66
C PRO A 760 -9.41 2.68 24.06
N TRP A 761 -8.34 2.53 24.85
CA TRP A 761 -8.23 3.05 26.21
C TRP A 761 -8.14 4.58 26.32
N ARG A 762 -7.86 5.30 25.22
CA ARG A 762 -7.75 6.78 25.25
C ARG A 762 -9.10 7.49 25.18
N ASN A 763 -10.16 6.79 24.75
CA ASN A 763 -11.51 7.34 24.62
C ASN A 763 -12.27 7.44 25.94
N LEU A 764 -11.74 6.88 27.02
CA LEU A 764 -12.32 6.98 28.38
C LEU A 764 -12.33 8.40 28.95
N SER A 765 -11.55 9.34 28.38
CA SER A 765 -11.58 10.75 28.80
C SER A 765 -12.78 11.54 28.27
N LYS A 766 -13.63 10.93 27.43
CA LYS A 766 -14.85 11.51 26.86
C LYS A 766 -16.14 10.89 27.43
N ILE A 767 -16.02 9.92 28.33
CA ILE A 767 -17.12 9.29 29.09
C ILE A 767 -16.94 9.71 30.54
#